data_AF-A0A813FAS0-F1
#
_entry.id   AF-A0A813FAS0-F1
#
_cell.length_a   1.000
_cell.length_b   1.000
_cell.length_c   1.000
_cell.angle_alpha   90.00
_cell.angle_beta   90.00
_cell.angle_gamma   90.00
#
_symmetry.space_group_name_H-M   'P 1'
#
loop_
_entity.id
_entity.type
_entity.pdbx_description
1 polymer ?
#
loop_
_entity_poly.entity_id
_entity_poly.type
_entity_poly.pdbx_seq_one_letter_code
_entity_poly.pdbx_strand_id
1 'polypeptide(L)'
;AWKEGNCARATEVWAQLQQLDASPLWPLLLARSNLKAGDSEKALAVCDQALAGCGSDAPCAELLLVRSKARLQLAPSADVKSDLQQARAIGGLAKLSGTELVDTMKRLGIERRALATPASRQQQQPVAAVRPAPVAAAAPRAAASTTSVPAAAPAPDTSAANALVVKARVGELKGLFRQARGHCEEALKLVPGLPQALLCLARMQLANGAGAAAAQLLRKAQSPALKRGPARLEALSIMAAAAELAQDWDAAAEELEAVSTLAQKEADPPPAKAGWAPQPKLEDLLGRLARARWRSGDREGSSTLAQNILNEAPNQREACEVACEILAGRGDTATALAVMLRCLIAHRNEPADANAALVTGVMKRCSAEELYHVLVPKEDANSTPEQVASVSEVIGYVGLIMKEQGELLEAGRLYRKSVLPSPDNGSLCLNLMHTFALRRDDLPAMAWAERFLDQRSAGSKIPGLRLISKALRGDSDDTEVSATLEESQFESKSAFYDAIAIGFVLVKLIFLAQPHLDHGVAAAQTQGEEVCRPSWQVKLRALDVERLTVETRPSPLLDSSWMKTGEVPAELLGAGQVLAQRKVLSRLCAVLQPSRQGKELHLTPVRNEHAYFSCIQDILQLQPSQPASQESGGSLARVFVVGDSHVLPTAWQTVDLPVKGAEGVRRHILVPSLVTGAKIFHLREESNFYTKAAFWERISALPTGAPLVLLPGEIDCREGILSSVQKGKYASIQDALGAVVELYLALLKQLRKKLPSSPIFVHPVPHVLPETRFLTVAFNMMLVSSQKAMAAMKVQLLKFDSVFVETAGVPDYSTLDAPALQKLELLPGLRLDGTHMSPAYVASHLGPALAIAWPLGAH
;
A
#
# COMPACT_ATOMS: atom_id res chain seq x y z
N ALA A 1 3.98 4.86 34.70
CA ALA A 1 5.20 4.50 35.48
C ALA A 1 6.50 4.50 34.65
N TRP A 2 6.76 3.51 33.77
CA TRP A 2 8.05 3.45 33.01
C TRP A 2 8.23 4.63 32.02
N LYS A 3 7.18 4.98 31.25
CA LYS A 3 7.22 6.16 30.37
C LYS A 3 7.43 7.48 31.12
N GLU A 4 7.07 7.52 32.40
CA GLU A 4 7.24 8.67 33.30
C GLU A 4 8.59 8.66 34.05
N GLY A 5 9.45 7.66 33.83
CA GLY A 5 10.75 7.55 34.52
C GLY A 5 10.68 7.12 35.99
N ASN A 6 9.51 6.71 36.49
CA ASN A 6 9.34 6.24 37.87
C ASN A 6 9.68 4.74 37.98
N CYS A 7 10.97 4.44 38.05
CA CYS A 7 11.50 3.06 38.09
C CYS A 7 11.07 2.27 39.33
N ALA A 8 10.92 2.91 40.49
CA ALA A 8 10.48 2.25 41.72
C ALA A 8 9.03 1.75 41.61
N ARG A 9 8.12 2.62 41.17
CA ARG A 9 6.71 2.24 40.96
C ARG A 9 6.53 1.26 39.81
N ALA A 10 7.36 1.36 38.77
CA ALA A 10 7.38 0.36 37.72
C ALA A 10 7.79 -1.03 38.25
N THR A 11 8.73 -1.09 39.20
CA THR A 11 9.19 -2.32 39.86
C THR A 11 8.13 -2.88 40.83
N GLU A 12 7.35 -2.04 41.49
CA GLU A 12 6.25 -2.47 42.37
C GLU A 12 5.09 -3.07 41.58
N VAL A 13 4.61 -2.35 40.56
CA VAL A 13 3.57 -2.85 39.63
C VAL A 13 4.06 -4.12 38.91
N TRP A 14 5.38 -4.24 38.73
CA TRP A 14 6.03 -5.44 38.21
C TRP A 14 5.74 -6.69 39.03
N ALA A 15 6.04 -6.62 40.33
CA ALA A 15 5.96 -7.76 41.23
C ALA A 15 4.52 -8.30 41.31
N GLN A 16 3.54 -7.41 41.16
CA GLN A 16 2.12 -7.75 41.13
C GLN A 16 1.73 -8.48 39.83
N LEU A 17 2.23 -8.03 38.66
CA LEU A 17 1.94 -8.67 37.38
C LEU A 17 2.59 -10.06 37.24
N GLN A 18 3.79 -10.26 37.82
CA GLN A 18 4.48 -11.56 37.81
C GLN A 18 3.69 -12.66 38.55
N GLN A 19 2.83 -12.30 39.52
CA GLN A 19 1.95 -13.25 40.19
C GLN A 19 0.77 -13.70 39.31
N LEU A 20 0.48 -12.98 38.22
CA LEU A 20 -0.68 -13.21 37.36
C LEU A 20 -0.34 -13.97 36.06
N ASP A 21 0.92 -13.94 35.62
CA ASP A 21 1.38 -14.61 34.40
C ASP A 21 2.85 -15.06 34.53
N ALA A 22 3.12 -16.34 34.29
CA ALA A 22 4.44 -16.97 34.41
C ALA A 22 5.31 -16.86 33.14
N SER A 23 4.85 -16.11 32.13
CA SER A 23 5.56 -15.91 30.87
C SER A 23 6.98 -15.33 31.04
N PRO A 24 7.97 -15.78 30.23
CA PRO A 24 9.32 -15.22 30.21
C PRO A 24 9.39 -13.77 29.72
N LEU A 25 8.26 -13.20 29.26
CA LEU A 25 8.13 -11.79 28.91
C LEU A 25 8.40 -10.87 30.11
N TRP A 26 8.00 -11.28 31.32
CA TRP A 26 8.12 -10.43 32.50
C TRP A 26 9.55 -10.29 32.99
N PRO A 27 10.32 -11.38 33.18
CA PRO A 27 11.72 -11.22 33.54
C PRO A 27 12.53 -10.44 32.50
N LEU A 28 12.21 -10.58 31.21
CA LEU A 28 12.88 -9.85 30.14
C LEU A 28 12.73 -8.33 30.28
N LEU A 29 11.49 -7.87 30.45
CA LEU A 29 11.23 -6.44 30.53
C LEU A 29 11.81 -5.85 31.85
N LEU A 30 11.83 -6.61 32.95
CA LEU A 30 12.44 -6.20 34.22
C LEU A 30 13.95 -6.05 34.08
N ALA A 31 14.60 -7.02 33.43
CA ALA A 31 16.02 -6.97 33.15
C ALA A 31 16.36 -5.77 32.26
N ARG A 32 15.56 -5.47 31.22
CA ARG A 32 15.74 -4.26 30.40
C ARG A 32 15.57 -2.97 31.20
N SER A 33 14.63 -2.94 32.15
CA SER A 33 14.41 -1.79 33.04
C SER A 33 15.63 -1.54 33.94
N ASN A 34 16.12 -2.56 34.63
CA ASN A 34 17.31 -2.46 35.49
C ASN A 34 18.56 -2.05 34.68
N LEU A 35 18.75 -2.65 33.50
CA LEU A 35 19.86 -2.31 32.60
C LEU A 35 19.80 -0.84 32.15
N LYS A 36 18.60 -0.28 31.95
CA LYS A 36 18.41 1.14 31.60
C LYS A 36 18.65 2.07 32.79
N ALA A 37 18.36 1.62 34.01
CA ALA A 37 18.64 2.34 35.24
C ALA A 37 20.14 2.30 35.64
N GLY A 38 20.97 1.55 34.90
CA GLY A 38 22.39 1.38 35.21
C GLY A 38 22.68 0.28 36.23
N ASP A 39 21.66 -0.46 36.67
CA ASP A 39 21.79 -1.56 37.64
C ASP A 39 21.97 -2.89 36.90
N SER A 40 23.19 -3.10 36.40
CA SER A 40 23.54 -4.29 35.62
C SER A 40 23.58 -5.57 36.45
N GLU A 41 23.90 -5.50 37.74
CA GLU A 41 23.89 -6.67 38.63
C GLU A 41 22.48 -7.21 38.80
N LYS A 42 21.51 -6.32 39.03
CA LYS A 42 20.11 -6.70 39.17
C LYS A 42 19.50 -7.17 37.85
N ALA A 43 19.87 -6.54 36.73
CA ALA A 43 19.47 -7.01 35.40
C ALA A 43 19.99 -8.43 35.13
N LEU A 44 21.25 -8.71 35.47
CA LEU A 44 21.86 -10.02 35.34
C LEU A 44 21.16 -11.07 36.21
N ALA A 45 20.95 -10.77 37.50
CA ALA A 45 20.27 -11.67 38.43
C ALA A 45 18.86 -12.06 37.95
N VAL A 46 18.11 -11.11 37.41
CA VAL A 46 16.78 -11.35 36.84
C VAL A 46 16.86 -12.27 35.62
N CYS A 47 17.80 -12.04 34.70
CA CYS A 47 17.99 -12.91 33.56
C CYS A 47 18.40 -14.34 33.96
N ASP A 48 19.31 -14.49 34.92
CA ASP A 48 19.78 -15.80 35.37
C ASP A 48 18.68 -16.58 36.08
N GLN A 49 17.87 -15.92 36.92
CA GLN A 49 16.70 -16.54 37.54
C GLN A 49 15.67 -16.99 36.50
N ALA A 50 15.40 -16.15 35.49
CA ALA A 50 14.44 -16.47 34.43
C ALA A 50 14.89 -17.66 33.58
N LEU A 51 16.16 -17.66 33.19
CA LEU A 51 16.74 -18.72 32.36
C LEU A 51 16.86 -20.04 33.13
N ALA A 52 17.11 -20.00 34.44
CA ALA A 52 17.07 -21.19 35.30
C ALA A 52 15.65 -21.79 35.42
N GLY A 53 14.60 -20.95 35.33
CA GLY A 53 13.21 -21.39 35.38
C GLY A 53 12.64 -21.93 34.07
N CYS A 54 13.32 -21.77 32.94
CA CYS A 54 12.80 -22.16 31.60
C CYS A 54 12.83 -23.68 31.32
N GLY A 55 13.37 -24.53 32.21
CA GLY A 55 13.46 -25.97 31.97
C GLY A 55 14.33 -26.31 30.75
N SER A 56 14.20 -27.53 30.21
CA SER A 56 14.91 -27.97 28.99
C SER A 56 14.38 -27.34 27.70
N ASP A 57 13.32 -26.54 27.79
CA ASP A 57 12.76 -25.83 26.65
C ASP A 57 13.67 -24.64 26.29
N ALA A 58 13.91 -24.46 24.99
CA ALA A 58 14.97 -23.59 24.49
C ALA A 58 14.89 -22.16 25.09
N PRO A 59 16.02 -21.59 25.58
CA PRO A 59 16.00 -20.30 26.25
C PRO A 59 15.53 -19.17 25.31
N CYS A 60 14.91 -18.13 25.88
CA CYS A 60 14.45 -16.97 25.11
C CYS A 60 15.66 -16.15 24.58
N ALA A 61 15.73 -15.95 23.25
CA ALA A 61 16.80 -15.20 22.61
C ALA A 61 16.94 -13.76 23.14
N GLU A 62 15.82 -13.10 23.47
CA GLU A 62 15.85 -11.75 24.02
C GLU A 62 16.41 -11.70 25.45
N LEU A 63 16.14 -12.71 26.29
CA LEU A 63 16.71 -12.79 27.64
C LEU A 63 18.22 -13.00 27.59
N LEU A 64 18.70 -13.86 26.68
CA LEU A 64 20.13 -14.08 26.46
C LEU A 64 20.84 -12.80 25.97
N LEU A 65 20.21 -12.03 25.07
CA LEU A 65 20.73 -10.74 24.61
C LEU A 65 20.84 -9.74 25.78
N VAL A 66 19.80 -9.61 26.59
CA VAL A 66 19.80 -8.66 27.73
C VAL A 66 20.80 -9.11 28.80
N ARG A 67 20.92 -10.41 29.07
CA ARG A 67 21.94 -10.99 29.96
C ARG A 67 23.35 -10.67 29.48
N SER A 68 23.62 -10.85 28.19
CA SER A 68 24.91 -10.52 27.56
C SER A 68 25.29 -9.06 27.78
N LYS A 69 24.32 -8.14 27.64
CA LYS A 69 24.55 -6.71 27.83
C LYS A 69 24.80 -6.35 29.29
N ALA A 70 24.08 -6.96 30.23
CA ALA A 70 24.31 -6.77 31.66
C ALA A 70 25.71 -7.24 32.05
N ARG A 71 26.11 -8.44 31.62
CA ARG A 71 27.47 -8.97 31.79
C ARG A 71 28.52 -8.05 31.20
N LEU A 72 28.30 -7.55 29.98
CA LEU A 72 29.23 -6.65 29.30
C LEU A 72 29.46 -5.32 30.06
N GLN A 73 28.45 -4.81 30.78
CA GLN A 73 28.59 -3.61 31.61
C GLN A 73 29.31 -3.87 32.93
N LEU A 74 29.24 -5.09 33.47
CA LEU A 74 29.91 -5.47 34.72
C LEU A 74 31.38 -5.87 34.49
N ALA A 75 31.63 -6.78 33.54
CA ALA A 75 32.95 -7.15 33.06
C ALA A 75 32.82 -8.06 31.82
N PRO A 76 33.60 -7.85 30.74
CA PRO A 76 33.60 -8.76 29.61
C PRO A 76 34.07 -10.18 30.03
N SER A 77 33.19 -11.19 29.95
CA SER A 77 33.53 -12.60 30.19
C SER A 77 33.33 -13.46 28.93
N ALA A 78 33.88 -14.68 28.93
CA ALA A 78 33.65 -15.66 27.87
C ALA A 78 32.14 -15.98 27.70
N ASP A 79 31.37 -15.87 28.78
CA ASP A 79 29.93 -16.16 28.81
C ASP A 79 29.12 -15.17 27.98
N VAL A 80 29.61 -13.93 27.79
CA VAL A 80 28.98 -12.93 26.92
C VAL A 80 28.98 -13.41 25.46
N LYS A 81 30.06 -14.04 25.00
CA LYS A 81 30.14 -14.57 23.63
C LYS A 81 29.19 -15.75 23.45
N SER A 82 29.13 -16.63 24.44
CA SER A 82 28.24 -17.81 24.45
C SER A 82 26.77 -17.38 24.35
N ASP A 83 26.33 -16.45 25.20
CA ASP A 83 24.95 -15.95 25.21
C ASP A 83 24.55 -15.30 23.88
N LEU A 84 25.42 -14.47 23.28
CA LEU A 84 25.14 -13.83 21.99
C LEU A 84 25.08 -14.83 20.84
N GLN A 85 25.92 -15.87 20.86
CA GLN A 85 25.88 -16.95 19.87
C GLN A 85 24.61 -17.79 20.02
N GLN A 86 24.21 -18.11 21.25
CA GLN A 86 22.98 -18.85 21.52
C GLN A 86 21.74 -18.03 21.13
N ALA A 87 21.68 -16.74 21.48
CA ALA A 87 20.60 -15.83 21.06
C ALA A 87 20.48 -15.76 19.53
N ARG A 88 21.62 -15.74 18.83
CA ARG A 88 21.66 -15.76 17.36
C ARG A 88 21.15 -17.09 16.78
N ALA A 89 21.50 -18.21 17.40
CA ALA A 89 21.09 -19.54 16.95
C ALA A 89 19.58 -19.78 17.14
N ILE A 90 19.01 -19.30 18.24
CA ILE A 90 17.56 -19.39 18.51
C ILE A 90 16.75 -18.52 17.54
N GLY A 91 17.26 -17.32 17.20
CA GLY A 91 16.57 -16.41 16.29
C GLY A 91 15.30 -15.78 16.91
N GLY A 92 14.33 -15.41 16.07
CA GLY A 92 13.04 -14.86 16.53
C GLY A 92 13.07 -13.45 17.15
N LEU A 93 14.21 -12.76 17.14
CA LEU A 93 14.35 -11.41 17.68
C LEU A 93 13.57 -10.38 16.86
N ALA A 94 12.85 -9.48 17.53
CA ALA A 94 12.28 -8.28 16.89
C ALA A 94 13.38 -7.44 16.22
N LYS A 95 13.06 -6.68 15.15
CA LYS A 95 14.03 -5.92 14.33
C LYS A 95 15.00 -5.05 15.15
N LEU A 96 14.50 -4.39 16.20
CA LEU A 96 15.32 -3.58 17.11
C LEU A 96 16.30 -4.44 17.93
N SER A 97 15.80 -5.53 18.54
CA SER A 97 16.61 -6.51 19.29
C SER A 97 17.65 -7.21 18.38
N GLY A 98 17.30 -7.49 17.12
CA GLY A 98 18.23 -8.05 16.13
C GLY A 98 19.36 -7.08 15.76
N THR A 99 19.06 -5.78 15.63
CA THR A 99 20.08 -4.75 15.41
C THR A 99 20.99 -4.62 16.64
N GLU A 100 20.39 -4.63 17.84
CA GLU A 100 21.07 -4.57 19.12
C GLU A 100 22.03 -5.77 19.34
N LEU A 101 21.62 -6.97 18.94
CA LEU A 101 22.46 -8.17 18.93
C LEU A 101 23.70 -7.99 18.02
N VAL A 102 23.49 -7.55 16.78
CA VAL A 102 24.58 -7.36 15.79
C VAL A 102 25.58 -6.32 16.27
N ASP A 103 25.10 -5.20 16.81
CA ASP A 103 25.96 -4.14 17.34
C ASP A 103 26.79 -4.62 18.54
N THR A 104 26.17 -5.40 19.44
CA THR A 104 26.85 -5.95 20.62
C THR A 104 27.93 -6.96 20.22
N MET A 105 27.63 -7.86 19.27
CA MET A 105 28.62 -8.79 18.71
C MET A 105 29.80 -8.07 18.03
N LYS A 106 29.51 -6.98 17.30
CA LYS A 106 30.54 -6.17 16.63
C LYS A 106 31.48 -5.50 17.63
N ARG A 107 30.97 -4.96 18.74
CA ARG A 107 31.79 -4.36 19.80
C ARG A 107 32.76 -5.35 20.45
N LEU A 108 32.39 -6.64 20.48
CA LEU A 108 33.19 -7.72 21.06
C LEU A 108 34.15 -8.39 20.07
N GLY A 109 34.24 -7.87 18.84
CA GLY A 109 35.07 -8.47 17.79
C GLY A 109 34.58 -9.86 17.36
N ILE A 110 33.31 -10.21 17.58
CA ILE A 110 32.74 -11.47 17.11
C ILE A 110 32.43 -11.31 15.61
N GLU A 111 33.42 -11.61 14.76
CA GLU A 111 33.25 -11.50 13.31
C GLU A 111 32.12 -12.39 12.78
N ARG A 112 31.39 -11.89 11.77
CA ARG A 112 30.30 -12.63 11.10
C ARG A 112 30.74 -13.99 10.51
N ARG A 113 32.04 -14.21 10.32
CA ARG A 113 32.61 -15.34 9.56
C ARG A 113 32.82 -16.64 10.35
N ALA A 114 32.76 -16.63 11.68
CA ALA A 114 33.25 -17.78 12.47
C ALA A 114 32.39 -19.05 12.45
N LEU A 115 31.19 -19.08 11.85
CA LEU A 115 30.31 -20.27 11.82
C LEU A 115 29.49 -20.35 10.52
N ALA A 116 30.17 -20.35 9.36
CA ALA A 116 29.56 -20.82 8.12
C ALA A 116 29.93 -22.30 7.91
N THR A 117 28.92 -23.17 7.79
CA THR A 117 29.05 -24.55 7.29
C THR A 117 29.68 -24.52 5.88
N PRO A 118 30.56 -25.47 5.50
CA PRO A 118 31.52 -25.24 4.41
C PRO A 118 30.91 -25.45 3.02
N ALA A 119 31.03 -24.44 2.16
CA ALA A 119 31.04 -24.61 0.72
C ALA A 119 32.15 -23.72 0.10
N SER A 120 33.19 -24.40 -0.38
CA SER A 120 34.22 -24.03 -1.35
C SER A 120 34.60 -22.55 -1.53
N ARG A 121 35.82 -22.19 -1.10
CA ARG A 121 36.60 -21.10 -1.71
C ARG A 121 38.08 -21.46 -1.80
N GLN A 122 38.58 -21.47 -3.04
CA GLN A 122 40.00 -21.46 -3.38
C GLN A 122 40.62 -20.10 -3.07
N GLN A 123 41.87 -20.18 -2.65
CA GLN A 123 42.76 -19.12 -2.17
C GLN A 123 43.23 -18.19 -3.29
N GLN A 124 43.49 -16.93 -2.95
CA GLN A 124 44.77 -16.25 -3.27
C GLN A 124 44.94 -14.97 -2.42
N GLN A 125 46.13 -14.87 -1.86
CA GLN A 125 46.83 -13.71 -1.24
C GLN A 125 48.32 -13.91 -1.62
N PRO A 126 49.29 -12.99 -1.40
CA PRO A 126 49.26 -11.71 -0.65
C PRO A 126 50.10 -10.55 -1.27
N VAL A 127 50.21 -9.44 -0.52
CA VAL A 127 51.46 -8.75 -0.06
C VAL A 127 51.38 -7.21 -0.17
N ALA A 128 51.50 -6.50 0.97
CA ALA A 128 52.58 -5.53 1.27
C ALA A 128 52.21 -4.52 2.38
N ALA A 129 53.23 -4.20 3.19
CA ALA A 129 53.20 -3.46 4.45
C ALA A 129 53.18 -1.92 4.30
N VAL A 130 52.65 -1.21 5.31
CA VAL A 130 52.73 0.25 5.44
C VAL A 130 53.38 0.61 6.79
N ARG A 131 54.40 1.48 6.72
CA ARG A 131 55.20 2.07 7.82
C ARG A 131 54.43 3.21 8.54
N PRO A 132 54.79 3.53 9.80
CA PRO A 132 54.23 4.68 10.51
C PRO A 132 54.90 6.01 10.13
N ALA A 133 54.10 7.09 10.10
CA ALA A 133 54.54 8.47 9.88
C ALA A 133 55.02 9.16 11.17
N PRO A 134 55.95 10.14 11.10
CA PRO A 134 56.53 10.80 12.26
C PRO A 134 55.72 12.01 12.75
N VAL A 135 55.84 12.24 14.06
CA VAL A 135 55.32 13.38 14.82
C VAL A 135 56.16 14.63 14.52
N ALA A 136 55.51 15.74 14.11
CA ALA A 136 56.16 17.03 13.93
C ALA A 136 55.76 18.01 15.06
N ALA A 137 56.78 18.63 15.63
CA ALA A 137 56.73 19.56 16.75
C ALA A 137 56.17 20.94 16.36
N ALA A 138 55.43 21.55 17.29
CA ALA A 138 54.94 22.92 17.20
C ALA A 138 56.01 23.93 17.67
N ALA A 139 56.13 25.05 16.93
CA ALA A 139 56.91 26.23 17.31
C ALA A 139 55.96 27.42 17.59
N PRO A 140 56.34 28.36 18.48
CA PRO A 140 55.43 29.34 19.05
C PRO A 140 55.22 30.55 18.12
N ARG A 141 53.99 31.08 18.07
CA ARG A 141 53.68 32.35 17.40
C ARG A 141 53.63 33.50 18.39
N ALA A 142 54.30 34.57 17.99
CA ALA A 142 54.47 35.83 18.70
C ALA A 142 53.15 36.60 18.88
N ALA A 143 53.08 37.31 20.01
CA ALA A 143 52.04 38.25 20.37
C ALA A 143 52.12 39.53 19.52
N ALA A 144 50.96 40.01 19.06
CA ALA A 144 50.83 41.36 18.53
C ALA A 144 49.49 41.97 18.94
N SER A 145 49.60 43.02 19.76
CA SER A 145 48.93 44.32 19.63
C SER A 145 47.42 44.35 19.39
N THR A 146 46.71 44.56 20.49
CA THR A 146 45.31 44.97 20.61
C THR A 146 45.05 46.36 20.01
N THR A 147 44.25 46.42 18.95
CA THR A 147 43.46 47.60 18.59
C THR A 147 41.99 47.30 18.87
N SER A 148 41.35 48.14 19.70
CA SER A 148 39.97 48.01 20.15
C SER A 148 38.98 48.14 18.99
N VAL A 149 38.45 47.00 18.55
CA VAL A 149 37.28 46.90 17.66
C VAL A 149 36.01 46.93 18.54
N PRO A 150 34.94 47.63 18.14
CA PRO A 150 33.66 47.63 18.87
C PRO A 150 33.19 46.20 19.15
N ALA A 151 32.66 45.98 20.36
CA ALA A 151 32.27 44.66 20.87
C ALA A 151 31.53 43.84 19.79
N ALA A 152 32.22 42.81 19.28
CA ALA A 152 31.67 41.92 18.28
C ALA A 152 30.37 41.32 18.82
N ALA A 153 29.30 41.35 18.01
CA ALA A 153 28.07 40.66 18.31
C ALA A 153 28.41 39.21 18.74
N PRO A 154 27.74 38.67 19.77
CA PRO A 154 28.03 37.33 20.27
C PRO A 154 28.03 36.34 19.10
N ALA A 155 29.07 35.52 19.02
CA ALA A 155 29.19 34.51 17.98
C ALA A 155 27.88 33.69 17.96
N PRO A 156 27.28 33.47 16.78
CA PRO A 156 26.01 32.77 16.69
C PRO A 156 26.12 31.38 17.33
N ASP A 157 25.11 31.00 18.12
CA ASP A 157 25.07 29.70 18.81
C ASP A 157 24.89 28.56 17.81
N THR A 158 26.01 28.17 17.21
CA THR A 158 26.08 27.08 16.22
C THR A 158 25.74 25.72 16.84
N SER A 159 25.91 25.53 18.14
CA SER A 159 25.61 24.27 18.82
C SER A 159 24.10 24.03 18.87
N ALA A 160 23.34 25.04 19.31
CA ALA A 160 21.88 24.97 19.34
C ALA A 160 21.28 24.75 17.94
N ALA A 161 21.79 25.47 16.92
CA ALA A 161 21.34 25.30 15.54
C ALA A 161 21.60 23.89 15.00
N ASN A 162 22.78 23.31 15.30
CA ASN A 162 23.11 21.94 14.90
C ASN A 162 22.22 20.90 15.59
N ALA A 163 21.88 21.09 16.88
CA ALA A 163 20.95 20.21 17.59
C ALA A 163 19.55 20.21 16.95
N LEU A 164 19.08 21.37 16.49
CA LEU A 164 17.81 21.49 15.74
C LEU A 164 17.88 20.78 14.39
N VAL A 165 18.97 20.90 13.64
CA VAL A 165 19.18 20.16 12.38
C VAL A 165 19.14 18.65 12.60
N VAL A 166 19.75 18.12 13.67
CA VAL A 166 19.68 16.69 13.98
C VAL A 166 18.24 16.25 14.23
N LYS A 167 17.46 17.03 15.00
CA LYS A 167 16.03 16.77 15.19
C LYS A 167 15.25 16.86 13.87
N ALA A 168 15.58 17.83 13.02
CA ALA A 168 14.98 17.98 11.69
C ALA A 168 15.23 16.74 10.83
N ARG A 169 16.47 16.24 10.80
CA ARG A 169 16.85 15.03 10.06
C ARG A 169 16.11 13.79 10.54
N VAL A 170 15.92 13.63 11.85
CA VAL A 170 15.10 12.53 12.40
C VAL A 170 13.64 12.64 11.96
N GLY A 171 13.07 13.86 11.96
CA GLY A 171 11.72 14.11 11.47
C GLY A 171 11.59 13.81 9.97
N GLU A 172 12.55 14.26 9.17
CA GLU A 172 12.65 13.99 7.73
C GLU A 172 12.65 12.50 7.44
N LEU A 173 13.53 11.72 8.08
CA LEU A 173 13.60 10.26 7.87
C LEU A 173 12.32 9.51 8.29
N LYS A 174 11.51 10.12 9.17
CA LYS A 174 10.21 9.59 9.59
C LYS A 174 9.03 10.10 8.75
N GLY A 175 9.26 10.95 7.76
CA GLY A 175 8.20 11.59 6.96
C GLY A 175 7.44 12.70 7.69
N LEU A 176 7.91 13.17 8.85
CA LEU A 176 7.32 14.24 9.66
C LEU A 176 7.81 15.62 9.20
N PHE A 177 7.63 15.93 7.91
CA PHE A 177 8.28 17.08 7.27
C PHE A 177 7.83 18.42 7.86
N ARG A 178 6.58 18.55 8.35
CA ARG A 178 6.14 19.79 8.99
C ARG A 178 6.95 20.09 10.26
N GLN A 179 7.15 19.08 11.11
CA GLN A 179 7.97 19.21 12.32
C GLN A 179 9.44 19.46 11.95
N ALA A 180 9.97 18.71 10.99
CA ALA A 180 11.34 18.88 10.52
C ALA A 180 11.59 20.27 9.92
N ARG A 181 10.65 20.82 9.15
CA ARG A 181 10.68 22.18 8.62
C ARG A 181 10.75 23.21 9.73
N GLY A 182 9.90 23.09 10.77
CA GLY A 182 9.94 24.00 11.92
C GLY A 182 11.32 24.04 12.59
N HIS A 183 11.93 22.88 12.80
CA HIS A 183 13.30 22.81 13.34
C HIS A 183 14.36 23.43 12.39
N CYS A 184 14.23 23.24 11.07
CA CYS A 184 15.13 23.87 10.09
C CYS A 184 15.00 25.39 10.09
N GLU A 185 13.77 25.92 10.13
CA GLU A 185 13.50 27.35 10.15
C GLU A 185 14.03 27.99 11.44
N GLU A 186 13.86 27.33 12.58
CA GLU A 186 14.45 27.76 13.85
C GLU A 186 15.98 27.74 13.82
N ALA A 187 16.59 26.70 13.24
CA ALA A 187 18.03 26.63 13.06
C ALA A 187 18.56 27.77 12.16
N LEU A 188 17.82 28.12 11.10
CA LEU A 188 18.16 29.21 10.18
C LEU A 188 17.99 30.60 10.81
N LYS A 189 17.11 30.76 11.80
CA LYS A 189 17.03 32.00 12.60
C LYS A 189 18.27 32.18 13.48
N LEU A 190 18.80 31.09 14.04
CA LEU A 190 20.03 31.12 14.85
C LEU A 190 21.29 31.31 13.99
N VAL A 191 21.36 30.63 12.84
CA VAL A 191 22.49 30.68 11.91
C VAL A 191 21.97 30.82 10.48
N PRO A 192 21.83 32.05 9.96
CA PRO A 192 21.41 32.29 8.58
C PRO A 192 22.33 31.58 7.59
N GLY A 193 21.74 30.86 6.63
CA GLY A 193 22.49 30.16 5.59
C GLY A 193 23.15 28.85 6.02
N LEU A 194 22.77 28.27 7.17
CA LEU A 194 23.22 26.96 7.64
C LEU A 194 22.94 25.87 6.58
N PRO A 195 23.97 25.27 5.93
CA PRO A 195 23.78 24.37 4.80
C PRO A 195 22.86 23.19 5.06
N GLN A 196 23.00 22.55 6.22
CA GLN A 196 22.28 21.33 6.55
C GLN A 196 20.78 21.56 6.70
N ALA A 197 20.39 22.71 7.25
CA ALA A 197 18.99 23.11 7.33
C ALA A 197 18.41 23.39 5.93
N LEU A 198 19.15 24.08 5.07
CA LEU A 198 18.75 24.35 3.68
C LEU A 198 18.63 23.06 2.85
N LEU A 199 19.60 22.16 2.95
CA LEU A 199 19.58 20.85 2.27
C LEU A 199 18.42 19.99 2.78
N CYS A 200 18.16 19.98 4.09
CA CYS A 200 17.00 19.31 4.68
C CYS A 200 15.67 19.87 4.12
N LEU A 201 15.52 21.19 4.06
CA LEU A 201 14.36 21.84 3.45
C LEU A 201 14.23 21.44 1.96
N ALA A 202 15.32 21.45 1.20
CA ALA A 202 15.31 21.08 -0.21
C ALA A 202 14.92 19.60 -0.44
N ARG A 203 15.42 18.67 0.37
CA ARG A 203 15.02 17.24 0.32
C ARG A 203 13.55 17.05 0.64
N MET A 204 13.01 17.76 1.64
CA MET A 204 11.58 17.72 1.94
C MET A 204 10.73 18.28 0.79
N GLN A 205 11.17 19.35 0.12
CA GLN A 205 10.49 19.87 -1.07
C GLN A 205 10.51 18.85 -2.22
N LEU A 206 11.65 18.23 -2.48
CA LEU A 206 11.80 17.19 -3.50
C LEU A 206 10.91 15.98 -3.22
N ALA A 207 10.90 15.49 -1.98
CA ALA A 207 10.06 14.36 -1.56
C ALA A 207 8.55 14.66 -1.64
N ASN A 208 8.16 15.93 -1.64
CA ASN A 208 6.78 16.36 -1.88
C ASN A 208 6.42 16.57 -3.36
N GLY A 209 7.35 16.30 -4.28
CA GLY A 209 7.18 16.58 -5.70
C GLY A 209 7.33 18.05 -6.06
N ALA A 210 7.85 18.90 -5.15
CA ALA A 210 8.05 20.33 -5.37
C ALA A 210 9.48 20.64 -5.86
N GLY A 211 9.91 20.00 -6.95
CA GLY A 211 11.27 20.11 -7.50
C GLY A 211 11.68 21.56 -7.76
N ALA A 212 10.82 22.35 -8.41
CA ALA A 212 11.08 23.76 -8.68
C ALA A 212 11.35 24.58 -7.40
N ALA A 213 10.61 24.32 -6.32
CA ALA A 213 10.81 24.98 -5.03
C ALA A 213 12.15 24.55 -4.38
N ALA A 214 12.51 23.26 -4.47
CA ALA A 214 13.80 22.76 -4.00
C ALA A 214 14.97 23.44 -4.73
N ALA A 215 14.92 23.49 -6.06
CA ALA A 215 15.95 24.15 -6.88
C ALA A 215 16.02 25.66 -6.60
N GLN A 216 14.88 26.34 -6.49
CA GLN A 216 14.83 27.77 -6.18
C GLN A 216 15.42 28.06 -4.79
N LEU A 217 15.12 27.24 -3.79
CA LEU A 217 15.67 27.37 -2.43
C LEU A 217 17.20 27.33 -2.46
N LEU A 218 17.79 26.34 -3.16
CA LEU A 218 19.23 26.16 -3.24
C LEU A 218 19.92 27.27 -4.05
N ARG A 219 19.31 27.70 -5.17
CA ARG A 219 19.81 28.83 -5.97
C ARG A 219 19.77 30.15 -5.21
N LYS A 220 18.68 30.43 -4.48
CA LYS A 220 18.52 31.68 -3.70
C LYS A 220 19.44 31.74 -2.49
N ALA A 221 19.69 30.60 -1.85
CA ALA A 221 20.50 30.58 -0.64
C ALA A 221 21.89 31.18 -0.86
N GLN A 222 22.48 31.05 -2.06
CA GLN A 222 23.80 31.54 -2.49
C GLN A 222 24.93 31.49 -1.44
N SER A 223 24.75 30.68 -0.39
CA SER A 223 25.59 30.70 0.79
C SER A 223 26.97 30.24 0.38
N PRO A 224 28.04 30.96 0.73
CA PRO A 224 29.41 30.49 0.51
C PRO A 224 29.64 29.07 1.03
N ALA A 225 28.88 28.66 2.04
CA ALA A 225 28.92 27.32 2.62
C ALA A 225 28.29 26.22 1.75
N LEU A 226 27.34 26.54 0.86
CA LEU A 226 26.84 25.61 -0.16
C LEU A 226 27.78 25.48 -1.36
N LYS A 227 28.76 26.38 -1.51
CA LYS A 227 29.71 26.38 -2.65
C LYS A 227 30.97 25.53 -2.40
N ARG A 228 31.09 24.88 -1.24
CA ARG A 228 32.30 24.13 -0.85
C ARG A 228 31.95 22.77 -0.23
N GLY A 229 32.77 21.77 -0.51
CA GLY A 229 32.76 20.46 0.13
C GLY A 229 31.45 19.68 -0.01
N PRO A 230 31.11 18.82 0.98
CA PRO A 230 29.95 17.93 0.93
C PRO A 230 28.61 18.59 0.68
N ALA A 231 28.45 19.84 1.13
CA ALA A 231 27.22 20.61 0.95
C ALA A 231 26.94 20.93 -0.52
N ARG A 232 28.01 21.20 -1.30
CA ARG A 232 27.91 21.48 -2.73
C ARG A 232 27.52 20.23 -3.50
N LEU A 233 28.14 19.09 -3.16
CA LEU A 233 27.81 17.80 -3.76
C LEU A 233 26.32 17.48 -3.58
N GLU A 234 25.84 17.60 -2.35
CA GLU A 234 24.44 17.30 -2.05
C GLU A 234 23.49 18.31 -2.71
N ALA A 235 23.81 19.60 -2.72
CA ALA A 235 22.99 20.63 -3.36
C ALA A 235 22.83 20.36 -4.87
N LEU A 236 23.92 20.09 -5.59
CA LEU A 236 23.87 19.77 -7.03
C LEU A 236 23.09 18.49 -7.29
N SER A 237 23.25 17.45 -6.46
CA SER A 237 22.48 16.21 -6.59
C SER A 237 20.96 16.42 -6.40
N ILE A 238 20.56 17.29 -5.47
CA ILE A 238 19.16 17.69 -5.26
C ILE A 238 18.65 18.53 -6.44
N MET A 239 19.46 19.44 -6.99
CA MET A 239 19.10 20.24 -8.16
C MET A 239 18.91 19.37 -9.40
N ALA A 240 19.79 18.40 -9.62
CA ALA A 240 19.60 17.37 -10.63
C ALA A 240 18.28 16.61 -10.45
N ALA A 241 17.97 16.17 -9.23
CA ALA A 241 16.72 15.44 -8.96
C ALA A 241 15.47 16.31 -9.19
N ALA A 242 15.57 17.61 -8.89
CA ALA A 242 14.51 18.57 -9.18
C ALA A 242 14.29 18.74 -10.69
N ALA A 243 15.37 18.73 -11.49
CA ALA A 243 15.29 18.78 -12.95
C ALA A 243 14.73 17.47 -13.55
N GLU A 244 15.15 16.30 -13.04
CA GLU A 244 14.59 14.99 -13.42
C GLU A 244 13.07 14.96 -13.18
N LEU A 245 12.61 15.47 -12.04
CA LEU A 245 11.17 15.54 -11.70
C LEU A 245 10.39 16.49 -12.63
N ALA A 246 11.03 17.57 -13.08
CA ALA A 246 10.46 18.51 -14.05
C ALA A 246 10.55 17.99 -15.50
N GLN A 247 11.14 16.80 -15.72
CA GLN A 247 11.46 16.24 -17.03
C GLN A 247 12.38 17.15 -17.88
N ASP A 248 13.16 18.01 -17.24
CA ASP A 248 14.20 18.83 -17.87
C ASP A 248 15.52 18.05 -17.85
N TRP A 249 15.66 17.12 -18.79
CA TRP A 249 16.74 16.14 -18.82
C TRP A 249 18.10 16.74 -19.18
N ASP A 250 18.13 17.84 -19.93
CA ASP A 250 19.35 18.59 -20.24
C ASP A 250 19.91 19.25 -18.98
N ALA A 251 19.06 19.98 -18.23
CA ALA A 251 19.47 20.57 -16.96
C ALA A 251 19.87 19.50 -15.93
N ALA A 252 19.16 18.38 -15.89
CA ALA A 252 19.54 17.25 -15.03
C ALA A 252 20.94 16.71 -15.37
N ALA A 253 21.23 16.53 -16.66
CA ALA A 253 22.53 16.05 -17.13
C ALA A 253 23.67 17.03 -16.79
N GLU A 254 23.46 18.34 -16.97
CA GLU A 254 24.43 19.38 -16.62
C GLU A 254 24.78 19.34 -15.13
N GLU A 255 23.77 19.32 -14.26
CA GLU A 255 23.95 19.28 -12.79
C GLU A 255 24.62 17.96 -12.35
N LEU A 256 24.27 16.83 -12.99
CA LEU A 256 24.84 15.50 -12.71
C LEU A 256 26.30 15.37 -13.15
N GLU A 257 26.67 16.00 -14.26
CA GLU A 257 28.05 16.06 -14.72
C GLU A 257 28.90 16.93 -13.79
N ALA A 258 28.36 18.08 -13.36
CA ALA A 258 29.01 18.95 -12.40
C ALA A 258 29.25 18.27 -11.05
N VAL A 259 28.23 17.59 -10.49
CA VAL A 259 28.36 16.87 -9.20
C VAL A 259 29.26 15.64 -9.30
N SER A 260 29.22 14.87 -10.41
CA SER A 260 30.09 13.69 -10.57
C SER A 260 31.56 14.10 -10.70
N THR A 261 31.85 15.16 -11.45
CA THR A 261 33.20 15.72 -11.57
C THR A 261 33.73 16.19 -10.22
N LEU A 262 32.87 16.80 -9.39
CA LEU A 262 33.24 17.22 -8.05
C LEU A 262 33.50 16.00 -7.14
N ALA A 263 32.66 14.97 -7.19
CA ALA A 263 32.80 13.76 -6.39
C ALA A 263 34.10 13.00 -6.71
N GLN A 264 34.48 12.91 -7.99
CA GLN A 264 35.74 12.31 -8.41
C GLN A 264 36.98 13.03 -7.85
N LYS A 265 36.92 14.36 -7.74
CA LYS A 265 38.03 15.17 -7.19
C LYS A 265 38.17 15.01 -5.68
N GLU A 266 37.10 14.66 -4.97
CA GLU A 266 37.08 14.48 -3.52
C GLU A 266 37.35 13.02 -3.11
N ALA A 267 38.26 12.31 -3.80
CA ALA A 267 38.50 10.85 -3.79
C ALA A 267 38.46 10.07 -2.46
N ASP A 268 38.50 10.75 -1.31
CA ASP A 268 38.16 10.21 0.01
C ASP A 268 37.29 11.22 0.78
N PRO A 269 35.94 11.15 0.67
CA PRO A 269 35.10 12.04 1.42
C PRO A 269 35.26 11.74 2.92
N PRO A 270 35.43 12.76 3.77
CA PRO A 270 35.53 12.55 5.20
C PRO A 270 34.28 11.80 5.70
N PRO A 271 34.43 10.87 6.68
CA PRO A 271 33.31 10.07 7.17
C PRO A 271 32.16 10.99 7.57
N ALA A 272 30.93 10.60 7.17
CA ALA A 272 29.75 11.42 7.36
C ALA A 272 29.63 11.84 8.83
N LYS A 273 29.78 13.15 9.09
CA LYS A 273 29.54 13.71 10.42
C LYS A 273 28.08 13.48 10.79
N ALA A 274 27.81 13.22 12.07
CA ALA A 274 26.45 13.03 12.58
C ALA A 274 25.53 14.18 12.11
N GLY A 275 24.42 13.83 11.45
CA GLY A 275 23.42 14.79 10.93
C GLY A 275 23.46 15.02 9.42
N TRP A 276 24.50 14.60 8.70
CA TRP A 276 24.52 14.63 7.23
C TRP A 276 23.80 13.44 6.63
N ALA A 277 23.22 13.64 5.44
CA ALA A 277 22.80 12.51 4.61
C ALA A 277 24.05 11.69 4.21
N PRO A 278 23.92 10.36 4.03
CA PRO A 278 24.96 9.60 3.36
C PRO A 278 25.27 10.29 2.02
N GLN A 279 26.55 10.51 1.74
CA GLN A 279 26.92 11.07 0.45
C GLN A 279 26.46 10.10 -0.66
N PRO A 280 25.91 10.62 -1.77
CA PRO A 280 25.58 9.79 -2.90
C PRO A 280 26.86 9.15 -3.41
N LYS A 281 26.80 7.85 -3.73
CA LYS A 281 27.95 7.14 -4.27
C LYS A 281 28.23 7.65 -5.68
N LEU A 282 29.49 7.64 -6.09
CA LEU A 282 29.86 8.11 -7.42
C LEU A 282 29.16 7.30 -8.51
N GLU A 283 29.04 5.97 -8.34
CA GLU A 283 28.32 5.10 -9.26
C GLU A 283 26.83 5.48 -9.41
N ASP A 284 26.19 5.95 -8.33
CA ASP A 284 24.78 6.38 -8.36
C ASP A 284 24.60 7.70 -9.12
N LEU A 285 25.55 8.65 -8.95
CA LEU A 285 25.55 9.90 -9.70
C LEU A 285 25.78 9.68 -11.19
N LEU A 286 26.75 8.83 -11.53
CA LEU A 286 27.07 8.49 -12.92
C LEU A 286 25.92 7.70 -13.58
N GLY A 287 25.26 6.80 -12.85
CA GLY A 287 24.07 6.09 -13.33
C GLY A 287 22.95 7.04 -13.69
N ARG A 288 22.62 7.98 -12.78
CA ARG A 288 21.65 9.04 -13.06
C ARG A 288 22.06 9.91 -14.24
N LEU A 289 23.35 10.25 -14.38
CA LEU A 289 23.86 11.01 -15.52
C LEU A 289 23.64 10.27 -16.84
N ALA A 290 23.91 8.97 -16.88
CA ALA A 290 23.64 8.13 -18.04
C ALA A 290 22.15 8.18 -18.42
N ARG A 291 21.25 8.03 -17.44
CA ARG A 291 19.80 8.14 -17.66
C ARG A 291 19.39 9.52 -18.17
N ALA A 292 19.90 10.59 -17.57
CA ALA A 292 19.58 11.96 -18.00
C ALA A 292 20.01 12.21 -19.45
N ARG A 293 21.25 11.86 -19.81
CA ARG A 293 21.76 11.93 -21.20
C ARG A 293 20.93 11.08 -22.18
N TRP A 294 20.52 9.89 -21.76
CA TRP A 294 19.67 9.02 -22.57
C TRP A 294 18.33 9.69 -22.90
N ARG A 295 17.71 10.31 -21.89
CA ARG A 295 16.40 10.97 -21.99
C ARG A 295 16.47 12.31 -22.71
N SER A 296 17.60 13.02 -22.66
CA SER A 296 17.82 14.25 -23.44
C SER A 296 18.14 13.98 -24.92
N GLY A 297 18.53 12.75 -25.27
CA GLY A 297 18.78 12.34 -26.65
C GLY A 297 20.25 12.09 -26.99
N ASP A 298 21.18 12.30 -26.06
CA ASP A 298 22.59 11.86 -26.19
C ASP A 298 22.69 10.33 -26.02
N ARG A 299 22.33 9.60 -27.08
CA ARG A 299 22.29 8.12 -27.07
C ARG A 299 23.68 7.50 -26.97
N GLU A 300 24.66 8.03 -27.68
CA GLU A 300 26.01 7.47 -27.78
C GLU A 300 26.80 7.69 -26.49
N GLY A 301 26.79 8.93 -25.98
CA GLY A 301 27.45 9.29 -24.73
C GLY A 301 26.85 8.54 -23.54
N SER A 302 25.51 8.45 -23.51
CA SER A 302 24.80 7.67 -22.48
C SER A 302 25.10 6.16 -22.57
N SER A 303 25.08 5.56 -23.75
CA SER A 303 25.37 4.13 -23.94
C SER A 303 26.78 3.78 -23.44
N THR A 304 27.76 4.60 -23.80
CA THR A 304 29.16 4.40 -23.39
C THR A 304 29.31 4.52 -21.87
N LEU A 305 28.68 5.55 -21.30
CA LEU A 305 28.72 5.78 -19.86
C LEU A 305 28.05 4.65 -19.07
N ALA A 306 26.85 4.21 -19.49
CA ALA A 306 26.14 3.11 -18.84
C ALA A 306 26.95 1.81 -18.89
N GLN A 307 27.58 1.49 -20.02
CA GLN A 307 28.43 0.31 -20.14
C GLN A 307 29.63 0.37 -19.18
N ASN A 308 30.30 1.52 -19.10
CA ASN A 308 31.43 1.71 -18.19
C ASN A 308 31.01 1.52 -16.73
N ILE A 309 29.86 2.08 -16.34
CA ILE A 309 29.33 1.92 -14.98
C ILE A 309 29.01 0.46 -14.71
N LEU A 310 28.36 -0.26 -15.64
CA LEU A 310 28.00 -1.66 -15.44
C LEU A 310 29.22 -2.61 -15.39
N ASN A 311 30.36 -2.21 -15.94
CA ASN A 311 31.61 -2.95 -15.78
C ASN A 311 32.14 -2.90 -14.33
N GLU A 312 31.91 -1.79 -13.62
CA GLU A 312 32.37 -1.59 -12.24
C GLU A 312 31.29 -1.94 -11.20
N ALA A 313 30.04 -1.57 -11.49
CA ALA A 313 28.85 -1.71 -10.67
C ALA A 313 27.71 -2.37 -11.49
N PRO A 314 27.74 -3.69 -11.70
CA PRO A 314 26.86 -4.40 -12.66
C PRO A 314 25.36 -4.37 -12.34
N ASN A 315 25.00 -3.86 -11.16
CA ASN A 315 23.63 -3.79 -10.66
C ASN A 315 23.18 -2.34 -10.40
N GLN A 316 23.95 -1.34 -10.84
CA GLN A 316 23.57 0.06 -10.68
C GLN A 316 22.25 0.30 -11.47
N ARG A 317 21.19 0.74 -10.79
CA ARG A 317 19.82 0.75 -11.30
C ARG A 317 19.65 1.56 -12.58
N GLU A 318 20.06 2.82 -12.57
CA GLU A 318 19.86 3.74 -13.70
C GLU A 318 20.68 3.34 -14.93
N ALA A 319 21.90 2.84 -14.74
CA ALA A 319 22.70 2.28 -15.82
C ALA A 319 22.06 1.00 -16.38
N CYS A 320 21.46 0.15 -15.52
CA CYS A 320 20.64 -0.98 -15.97
C CYS A 320 19.42 -0.51 -16.77
N GLU A 321 18.72 0.56 -16.36
CA GLU A 321 17.59 1.14 -17.11
C GLU A 321 18.00 1.52 -18.54
N VAL A 322 19.10 2.26 -18.68
CA VAL A 322 19.64 2.66 -19.99
C VAL A 322 20.06 1.45 -20.82
N ALA A 323 20.83 0.52 -20.24
CA ALA A 323 21.30 -0.67 -20.93
C ALA A 323 20.12 -1.54 -21.42
N CYS A 324 19.11 -1.72 -20.59
CA CYS A 324 17.88 -2.41 -20.93
C CYS A 324 17.13 -1.76 -22.09
N GLU A 325 16.96 -0.42 -22.08
CA GLU A 325 16.30 0.29 -23.19
C GLU A 325 17.08 0.15 -24.51
N ILE A 326 18.43 0.15 -24.47
CA ILE A 326 19.30 -0.08 -25.63
C ILE A 326 19.14 -1.51 -26.15
N LEU A 327 19.28 -2.51 -25.29
CA LEU A 327 19.22 -3.93 -25.65
C LEU A 327 17.84 -4.29 -26.21
N ALA A 328 16.76 -3.91 -25.52
CA ALA A 328 15.41 -4.14 -26.00
C ALA A 328 15.12 -3.37 -27.31
N GLY A 329 15.71 -2.17 -27.49
CA GLY A 329 15.62 -1.43 -28.75
C GLY A 329 16.32 -2.10 -29.94
N ARG A 330 17.33 -2.93 -29.68
CA ARG A 330 18.02 -3.75 -30.69
C ARG A 330 17.36 -5.12 -30.90
N GLY A 331 16.30 -5.44 -30.16
CA GLY A 331 15.64 -6.75 -30.18
C GLY A 331 16.34 -7.82 -29.34
N ASP A 332 17.37 -7.46 -28.56
CA ASP A 332 18.02 -8.36 -27.60
C ASP A 332 17.25 -8.36 -26.26
N THR A 333 16.01 -8.85 -26.32
CA THR A 333 15.08 -8.88 -25.18
C THR A 333 15.58 -9.80 -24.08
N ALA A 334 16.22 -10.93 -24.41
CA ALA A 334 16.75 -11.90 -23.45
C ALA A 334 17.83 -11.27 -22.56
N THR A 335 18.81 -10.57 -23.14
CA THR A 335 19.86 -9.89 -22.35
C THR A 335 19.28 -8.73 -21.54
N ALA A 336 18.33 -7.97 -22.10
CA ALA A 336 17.65 -6.90 -21.36
C ALA A 336 16.93 -7.45 -20.11
N LEU A 337 16.19 -8.55 -20.25
CA LEU A 337 15.50 -9.21 -19.14
C LEU A 337 16.50 -9.74 -18.10
N ALA A 338 17.62 -10.32 -18.52
CA ALA A 338 18.66 -10.81 -17.61
C ALA A 338 19.30 -9.66 -16.79
N VAL A 339 19.60 -8.52 -17.44
CA VAL A 339 20.12 -7.31 -16.78
C VAL A 339 19.09 -6.76 -15.78
N MET A 340 17.82 -6.65 -16.19
CA MET A 340 16.72 -6.23 -15.33
C MET A 340 16.62 -7.12 -14.08
N LEU A 341 16.57 -8.44 -14.25
CA LEU A 341 16.43 -9.40 -13.15
C LEU A 341 17.59 -9.32 -12.16
N ARG A 342 18.82 -9.24 -12.67
CA ARG A 342 20.02 -9.08 -11.84
C ARG A 342 19.95 -7.81 -10.99
N CYS A 343 19.49 -6.70 -11.59
CA CYS A 343 19.25 -5.45 -10.88
C CYS A 343 18.16 -5.60 -9.79
N LEU A 344 17.01 -6.21 -10.12
CA LEU A 344 15.93 -6.42 -9.14
C LEU A 344 16.37 -7.25 -7.94
N ILE A 345 17.16 -8.29 -8.15
CA ILE A 345 17.69 -9.14 -7.06
C ILE A 345 18.59 -8.32 -6.12
N ALA A 346 19.46 -7.47 -6.68
CA ALA A 346 20.32 -6.59 -5.90
C ALA A 346 19.54 -5.55 -5.08
N HIS A 347 18.37 -5.14 -5.58
CA HIS A 347 17.53 -4.09 -5.00
C HIS A 347 16.20 -4.62 -4.40
N ARG A 348 16.10 -5.91 -4.09
CA ARG A 348 14.84 -6.56 -3.65
C ARG A 348 14.21 -6.01 -2.36
N ASN A 349 14.99 -5.29 -1.55
CA ASN A 349 14.52 -4.69 -0.29
C ASN A 349 13.98 -3.26 -0.48
N GLU A 350 14.10 -2.71 -1.69
CA GLU A 350 13.55 -1.41 -2.02
C GLU A 350 12.08 -1.52 -2.40
N PRO A 351 11.29 -0.45 -2.19
CA PRO A 351 9.89 -0.47 -2.55
C PRO A 351 9.71 -0.63 -4.07
N ALA A 352 8.58 -1.22 -4.47
CA ALA A 352 8.29 -1.58 -5.85
C ALA A 352 8.32 -0.38 -6.82
N ASP A 353 7.92 0.81 -6.33
CA ASP A 353 7.95 2.07 -7.07
C ASP A 353 9.36 2.49 -7.50
N ALA A 354 10.39 2.16 -6.71
CA ALA A 354 11.79 2.47 -7.02
C ALA A 354 12.30 1.69 -8.25
N ASN A 355 11.70 0.55 -8.57
CA ASN A 355 12.03 -0.30 -9.72
C ASN A 355 11.04 -0.16 -10.89
N ALA A 356 10.00 0.66 -10.74
CA ALA A 356 8.91 0.74 -11.70
C ALA A 356 9.36 1.19 -13.10
N ALA A 357 10.22 2.21 -13.19
CA ALA A 357 10.70 2.71 -14.49
C ALA A 357 11.49 1.65 -15.27
N LEU A 358 12.42 0.96 -14.59
CA LEU A 358 13.21 -0.13 -15.16
C LEU A 358 12.30 -1.28 -15.67
N VAL A 359 11.39 -1.76 -14.81
CA VAL A 359 10.52 -2.89 -15.14
C VAL A 359 9.54 -2.54 -16.26
N THR A 360 8.86 -1.39 -16.16
CA THR A 360 7.91 -0.98 -17.20
C THR A 360 8.60 -0.67 -18.53
N GLY A 361 9.80 -0.11 -18.51
CA GLY A 361 10.59 0.13 -19.73
C GLY A 361 10.91 -1.15 -20.49
N VAL A 362 11.32 -2.20 -19.77
CA VAL A 362 11.62 -3.53 -20.35
C VAL A 362 10.34 -4.26 -20.75
N MET A 363 9.38 -4.40 -19.85
CA MET A 363 8.17 -5.20 -20.09
C MET A 363 7.22 -4.61 -21.13
N LYS A 364 7.39 -3.33 -21.52
CA LYS A 364 6.69 -2.75 -22.69
C LYS A 364 7.18 -3.30 -24.03
N ARG A 365 8.35 -3.95 -24.05
CA ARG A 365 9.01 -4.49 -25.26
C ARG A 365 9.23 -6.00 -25.20
N CYS A 366 8.97 -6.61 -24.05
CA CYS A 366 9.13 -8.04 -23.81
C CYS A 366 7.80 -8.68 -23.41
N SER A 367 7.69 -10.01 -23.56
CA SER A 367 6.52 -10.77 -23.10
C SER A 367 6.80 -11.56 -21.81
N ALA A 368 5.72 -11.96 -21.13
CA ALA A 368 5.81 -12.89 -20.00
C ALA A 368 6.46 -14.24 -20.36
N GLU A 369 6.31 -14.70 -21.61
CA GLU A 369 6.96 -15.91 -22.12
C GLU A 369 8.48 -15.75 -22.25
N GLU A 370 8.95 -14.62 -22.78
CA GLU A 370 10.38 -14.33 -22.86
C GLU A 370 11.01 -14.24 -21.46
N LEU A 371 10.34 -13.56 -20.53
CA LEU A 371 10.78 -13.50 -19.13
C LEU A 371 10.90 -14.89 -18.51
N TYR A 372 9.90 -15.75 -18.72
CA TYR A 372 9.93 -17.13 -18.24
C TYR A 372 11.10 -17.92 -18.87
N HIS A 373 11.34 -17.78 -20.17
CA HIS A 373 12.43 -18.47 -20.86
C HIS A 373 13.83 -18.02 -20.40
N VAL A 374 13.99 -16.76 -20.00
CA VAL A 374 15.25 -16.27 -19.40
C VAL A 374 15.48 -16.88 -18.01
N LEU A 375 14.41 -17.10 -17.25
CA LEU A 375 14.48 -17.69 -15.90
C LEU A 375 14.59 -19.22 -15.91
N VAL A 376 14.01 -19.88 -16.92
CA VAL A 376 14.02 -21.33 -17.12
C VAL A 376 14.45 -21.62 -18.57
N PRO A 377 15.77 -21.70 -18.83
CA PRO A 377 16.28 -22.07 -20.14
C PRO A 377 15.76 -23.44 -20.57
N LYS A 378 15.35 -23.58 -21.84
CA LYS A 378 14.62 -24.74 -22.41
C LYS A 378 15.31 -26.11 -22.25
N GLU A 379 16.56 -26.16 -21.82
CA GLU A 379 17.35 -27.39 -21.70
C GLU A 379 17.31 -28.00 -20.29
N ASP A 380 16.75 -27.30 -19.29
CA ASP A 380 16.77 -27.78 -17.91
C ASP A 380 15.44 -28.46 -17.51
N ALA A 381 15.14 -29.57 -18.18
CA ALA A 381 14.01 -30.46 -17.82
C ALA A 381 14.11 -31.00 -16.38
N ASN A 382 15.22 -30.76 -15.69
CA ASN A 382 15.50 -31.17 -14.32
C ASN A 382 15.28 -30.06 -13.28
N SER A 383 14.59 -28.96 -13.64
CA SER A 383 14.26 -27.90 -12.68
C SER A 383 13.48 -28.48 -11.48
N THR A 384 13.98 -28.27 -10.27
CA THR A 384 13.31 -28.78 -9.05
C THR A 384 12.04 -27.99 -8.77
N PRO A 385 11.06 -28.56 -8.05
CA PRO A 385 9.85 -27.83 -7.65
C PRO A 385 10.14 -26.51 -6.92
N GLU A 386 11.20 -26.45 -6.12
CA GLU A 386 11.62 -25.24 -5.41
C GLU A 386 12.18 -24.17 -6.37
N GLN A 387 12.94 -24.57 -7.38
CA GLN A 387 13.42 -23.64 -8.41
C GLN A 387 12.26 -23.07 -9.21
N VAL A 388 11.31 -23.94 -9.59
CA VAL A 388 10.08 -23.54 -10.28
C VAL A 388 9.27 -22.55 -9.44
N ALA A 389 9.08 -22.84 -8.14
CA ALA A 389 8.40 -21.93 -7.23
C ALA A 389 9.11 -20.56 -7.11
N SER A 390 10.44 -20.55 -6.99
CA SER A 390 11.22 -19.32 -6.93
C SER A 390 11.09 -18.49 -8.22
N VAL A 391 11.13 -19.13 -9.39
CA VAL A 391 10.89 -18.48 -10.69
C VAL A 391 9.49 -17.87 -10.73
N SER A 392 8.47 -18.60 -10.29
CA SER A 392 7.10 -18.11 -10.23
C SER A 392 7.00 -16.85 -9.37
N GLU A 393 7.62 -16.83 -8.19
CA GLU A 393 7.63 -15.65 -7.31
C GLU A 393 8.29 -14.44 -7.96
N VAL A 394 9.40 -14.63 -8.68
CA VAL A 394 10.08 -13.55 -9.41
C VAL A 394 9.17 -12.96 -10.49
N ILE A 395 8.52 -13.81 -11.28
CA ILE A 395 7.55 -13.36 -12.31
C ILE A 395 6.36 -12.65 -11.64
N GLY A 396 5.88 -13.18 -10.52
CA GLY A 396 4.81 -12.56 -9.72
C GLY A 396 5.19 -11.18 -9.18
N TYR A 397 6.44 -10.98 -8.78
CA TYR A 397 6.95 -9.67 -8.34
C TYR A 397 7.02 -8.65 -9.49
N VAL A 398 7.44 -9.07 -10.69
CA VAL A 398 7.35 -8.25 -11.91
C VAL A 398 5.88 -7.91 -12.21
N GLY A 399 4.98 -8.89 -12.08
CA GLY A 399 3.53 -8.71 -12.20
C GLY A 399 2.96 -7.70 -11.21
N LEU A 400 3.46 -7.67 -9.97
CA LEU A 400 3.07 -6.68 -8.95
C LEU A 400 3.44 -5.27 -9.37
N ILE A 401 4.67 -5.06 -9.84
CA ILE A 401 5.13 -3.74 -10.31
C ILE A 401 4.27 -3.30 -11.50
N MET A 402 4.05 -4.16 -12.49
CA MET A 402 3.20 -3.85 -13.65
C MET A 402 1.77 -3.52 -13.23
N LYS A 403 1.20 -4.27 -12.27
CA LYS A 403 -0.11 -3.99 -11.69
C LYS A 403 -0.11 -2.59 -11.08
N GLU A 404 0.82 -2.27 -10.19
CA GLU A 404 0.87 -0.96 -9.51
C GLU A 404 0.99 0.23 -10.47
N GLN A 405 1.66 0.04 -11.60
CA GLN A 405 1.79 1.04 -12.68
C GLN A 405 0.59 1.09 -13.64
N GLY A 406 -0.49 0.37 -13.33
CA GLY A 406 -1.73 0.39 -14.11
C GLY A 406 -1.72 -0.46 -15.38
N GLU A 407 -0.65 -1.22 -15.62
CA GLU A 407 -0.49 -2.12 -16.77
C GLU A 407 -1.19 -3.47 -16.50
N LEU A 408 -2.50 -3.42 -16.26
CA LEU A 408 -3.29 -4.54 -15.74
C LEU A 408 -3.32 -5.77 -16.68
N LEU A 409 -3.27 -5.55 -17.99
CA LEU A 409 -3.22 -6.65 -18.97
C LEU A 409 -1.93 -7.46 -18.83
N GLU A 410 -0.79 -6.77 -18.81
CA GLU A 410 0.51 -7.42 -18.73
C GLU A 410 0.73 -8.03 -17.33
N ALA A 411 0.29 -7.34 -16.28
CA ALA A 411 0.26 -7.90 -14.92
C ALA A 411 -0.52 -9.22 -14.87
N GLY A 412 -1.69 -9.30 -15.51
CA GLY A 412 -2.49 -10.51 -15.57
C GLY A 412 -1.76 -11.67 -16.27
N ARG A 413 -1.08 -11.39 -17.38
CA ARG A 413 -0.29 -12.39 -18.12
C ARG A 413 0.86 -12.92 -17.28
N LEU A 414 1.60 -12.03 -16.61
CA LEU A 414 2.68 -12.38 -15.71
C LEU A 414 2.19 -13.24 -14.55
N TYR A 415 1.13 -12.83 -13.85
CA TYR A 415 0.56 -13.62 -12.76
C TYR A 415 0.04 -14.97 -13.24
N ARG A 416 -0.62 -15.05 -14.39
CA ARG A 416 -1.03 -16.34 -14.96
C ARG A 416 0.17 -17.25 -15.24
N LYS A 417 1.22 -16.69 -15.86
CA LYS A 417 2.46 -17.43 -16.18
C LYS A 417 3.17 -17.94 -14.92
N SER A 418 3.04 -17.19 -13.82
CA SER A 418 3.56 -17.50 -12.49
C SER A 418 2.72 -18.55 -11.75
N VAL A 419 1.38 -18.48 -11.79
CA VAL A 419 0.49 -19.42 -11.09
C VAL A 419 0.49 -20.81 -11.75
N LEU A 420 0.54 -20.90 -13.08
CA LEU A 420 0.51 -22.18 -13.80
C LEU A 420 1.50 -23.24 -13.26
N PRO A 421 2.80 -22.92 -13.12
CA PRO A 421 3.80 -23.85 -12.58
C PRO A 421 3.84 -23.94 -11.04
N SER A 422 3.13 -23.06 -10.32
CA SER A 422 3.03 -23.07 -8.85
C SER A 422 1.58 -22.88 -8.41
N PRO A 423 0.70 -23.81 -8.77
CA PRO A 423 -0.74 -23.56 -8.71
C PRO A 423 -1.31 -23.71 -7.30
N ASP A 424 -0.49 -24.20 -6.36
CA ASP A 424 -0.71 -24.23 -4.93
C ASP A 424 -0.27 -22.94 -4.21
N ASN A 425 0.37 -21.99 -4.89
CA ASN A 425 0.78 -20.72 -4.27
C ASN A 425 -0.40 -19.75 -4.18
N GLY A 426 -0.96 -19.62 -2.97
CA GLY A 426 -2.14 -18.81 -2.70
C GLY A 426 -1.91 -17.32 -2.96
N SER A 427 -0.75 -16.77 -2.62
CA SER A 427 -0.39 -15.38 -2.86
C SER A 427 -0.37 -15.02 -4.35
N LEU A 428 0.16 -15.90 -5.20
CA LEU A 428 0.16 -15.72 -6.66
C LEU A 428 -1.27 -15.80 -7.22
N CYS A 429 -2.05 -16.79 -6.78
CA CYS A 429 -3.45 -16.94 -7.17
C CYS A 429 -4.28 -15.71 -6.78
N LEU A 430 -4.16 -15.24 -5.53
CA LEU A 430 -4.87 -14.08 -5.02
C LEU A 430 -4.54 -12.82 -5.82
N ASN A 431 -3.27 -12.61 -6.17
CA ASN A 431 -2.87 -11.47 -6.99
C ASN A 431 -3.40 -11.55 -8.43
N LEU A 432 -3.45 -12.75 -9.02
CA LEU A 432 -4.09 -12.98 -10.31
C LEU A 432 -5.59 -12.65 -10.25
N MET A 433 -6.29 -13.15 -9.22
CA MET A 433 -7.71 -12.86 -8.98
C MET A 433 -7.97 -11.37 -8.84
N HIS A 434 -7.14 -10.65 -8.07
CA HIS A 434 -7.25 -9.20 -7.94
C HIS A 434 -7.03 -8.48 -9.27
N THR A 435 -6.06 -8.91 -10.07
CA THR A 435 -5.79 -8.31 -11.37
C THR A 435 -6.97 -8.48 -12.32
N PHE A 436 -7.57 -9.68 -12.35
CA PHE A 436 -8.80 -9.92 -13.09
C PHE A 436 -9.98 -9.10 -12.56
N ALA A 437 -10.19 -9.04 -11.25
CA ALA A 437 -11.25 -8.24 -10.64
C ALA A 437 -11.14 -6.74 -10.99
N LEU A 438 -9.92 -6.19 -11.03
CA LEU A 438 -9.67 -4.80 -11.43
C LEU A 438 -10.08 -4.54 -12.88
N ARG A 439 -9.99 -5.56 -13.75
CA ARG A 439 -10.36 -5.52 -15.17
C ARG A 439 -11.80 -5.93 -15.47
N ARG A 440 -12.58 -6.32 -14.45
CA ARG A 440 -13.91 -6.95 -14.60
C ARG A 440 -13.90 -8.36 -15.23
N ASP A 441 -12.77 -9.04 -15.17
CA ASP A 441 -12.63 -10.45 -15.56
C ASP A 441 -13.06 -11.38 -14.43
N ASP A 442 -14.27 -11.16 -13.91
CA ASP A 442 -14.72 -11.78 -12.67
C ASP A 442 -14.83 -13.32 -12.79
N LEU A 443 -15.21 -13.83 -13.97
CA LEU A 443 -15.33 -15.27 -14.22
C LEU A 443 -13.96 -15.98 -14.27
N PRO A 444 -12.95 -15.49 -15.03
CA PRO A 444 -11.58 -15.96 -14.91
C PRO A 444 -11.04 -15.93 -13.47
N ALA A 445 -11.30 -14.87 -12.70
CA ALA A 445 -10.86 -14.79 -11.30
C ALA A 445 -11.44 -15.95 -10.46
N MET A 446 -12.73 -16.24 -10.62
CA MET A 446 -13.38 -17.35 -9.92
C MET A 446 -12.85 -18.72 -10.35
N ALA A 447 -12.57 -18.92 -11.64
CA ALA A 447 -12.02 -20.19 -12.14
C ALA A 447 -10.64 -20.50 -11.57
N TRP A 448 -9.77 -19.49 -11.45
CA TRP A 448 -8.47 -19.65 -10.81
C TRP A 448 -8.58 -19.94 -9.31
N ALA A 449 -9.53 -19.32 -8.62
CA ALA A 449 -9.83 -19.63 -7.23
C ALA A 449 -10.29 -21.08 -7.07
N GLU A 450 -11.24 -21.53 -7.90
CA GLU A 450 -11.74 -22.91 -7.89
C GLU A 450 -10.60 -23.91 -8.11
N ARG A 451 -9.75 -23.67 -9.12
CA ARG A 451 -8.56 -24.51 -9.38
C ARG A 451 -7.65 -24.61 -8.15
N PHE A 452 -7.32 -23.49 -7.51
CA PHE A 452 -6.50 -23.47 -6.30
C PHE A 452 -7.14 -24.30 -5.18
N LEU A 453 -8.45 -24.09 -4.95
CA LEU A 453 -9.21 -24.81 -3.92
C LEU A 453 -9.24 -26.33 -4.19
N ASP A 454 -9.44 -26.75 -5.43
CA ASP A 454 -9.45 -28.16 -5.81
C ASP A 454 -8.10 -28.82 -5.59
N GLN A 455 -7.03 -28.20 -6.09
CA GLN A 455 -5.68 -28.75 -5.97
C GLN A 455 -5.27 -28.91 -4.52
N ARG A 456 -5.55 -27.90 -3.68
CA ARG A 456 -5.30 -27.99 -2.25
C ARG A 456 -6.19 -29.05 -1.60
N SER A 457 -7.49 -29.07 -1.89
CA SER A 457 -8.41 -30.03 -1.26
C SER A 457 -8.14 -31.49 -1.62
N ALA A 458 -7.63 -31.76 -2.83
CA ALA A 458 -7.31 -33.11 -3.30
C ALA A 458 -6.14 -33.75 -2.52
N GLY A 459 -5.14 -32.95 -2.11
CA GLY A 459 -3.94 -33.43 -1.43
C GLY A 459 -4.01 -33.40 0.09
N SER A 460 -4.60 -32.36 0.69
CA SER A 460 -4.46 -32.07 2.13
C SER A 460 -5.69 -32.37 2.99
N LYS A 461 -6.76 -32.94 2.42
CA LYS A 461 -8.03 -33.25 3.12
C LYS A 461 -8.61 -32.06 3.90
N ILE A 462 -8.37 -30.81 3.49
CA ILE A 462 -8.88 -29.61 4.18
C ILE A 462 -10.38 -29.47 3.89
N PRO A 463 -11.28 -29.83 4.83
CA PRO A 463 -12.70 -29.97 4.49
C PRO A 463 -13.35 -28.63 4.15
N GLY A 464 -12.91 -27.54 4.78
CA GLY A 464 -13.40 -26.19 4.49
C GLY A 464 -13.13 -25.76 3.03
N LEU A 465 -11.96 -26.06 2.46
CA LEU A 465 -11.66 -25.72 1.05
C LEU A 465 -12.54 -26.52 0.10
N ARG A 466 -12.80 -27.79 0.41
CA ARG A 466 -13.72 -28.65 -0.35
C ARG A 466 -15.15 -28.08 -0.33
N LEU A 467 -15.63 -27.63 0.83
CA LEU A 467 -16.96 -27.01 0.93
C LEU A 467 -17.07 -25.72 0.12
N ILE A 468 -16.03 -24.89 0.13
CA ILE A 468 -15.97 -23.68 -0.71
C ILE A 468 -16.03 -24.07 -2.19
N SER A 469 -15.22 -25.02 -2.65
CA SER A 469 -15.24 -25.51 -4.05
C SER A 469 -16.62 -26.07 -4.45
N LYS A 470 -17.22 -26.95 -3.62
CA LYS A 470 -18.57 -27.48 -3.85
C LYS A 470 -19.63 -26.37 -3.94
N ALA A 471 -19.55 -25.36 -3.09
CA ALA A 471 -20.46 -24.22 -3.12
C ALA A 471 -20.34 -23.42 -4.43
N LEU A 472 -19.11 -23.21 -4.94
CA LEU A 472 -18.88 -22.56 -6.23
C LEU A 472 -19.43 -23.37 -7.40
N ARG A 473 -19.28 -24.69 -7.37
CA ARG A 473 -19.81 -25.58 -8.41
C ARG A 473 -21.32 -25.66 -8.38
N GLY A 474 -21.94 -25.56 -7.21
CA GLY A 474 -23.34 -25.90 -7.02
C GLY A 474 -23.56 -27.41 -6.88
N ASP A 475 -22.58 -28.13 -6.36
CA ASP A 475 -22.71 -29.53 -5.98
C ASP A 475 -23.31 -29.58 -4.57
N SER A 476 -24.53 -30.08 -4.45
CA SER A 476 -25.27 -30.12 -3.19
C SER A 476 -25.22 -31.52 -2.57
N ASP A 477 -24.38 -31.69 -1.56
CA ASP A 477 -24.66 -32.63 -0.49
C ASP A 477 -25.07 -31.78 0.72
N ASP A 478 -26.38 -31.63 0.95
CA ASP A 478 -26.89 -30.90 2.12
C ASP A 478 -26.55 -31.62 3.46
N THR A 479 -25.86 -32.76 3.37
CA THR A 479 -25.38 -33.59 4.48
C THR A 479 -24.06 -33.12 5.12
N GLU A 480 -23.22 -32.34 4.42
CA GLU A 480 -21.99 -31.79 5.00
C GLU A 480 -22.26 -30.44 5.68
N VAL A 481 -22.60 -30.48 6.98
CA VAL A 481 -23.29 -29.36 7.66
C VAL A 481 -22.36 -28.20 8.05
N SER A 482 -21.06 -28.39 8.24
CA SER A 482 -20.13 -27.27 8.53
C SER A 482 -18.68 -27.75 8.58
N ALA A 483 -17.76 -27.01 7.94
CA ALA A 483 -16.33 -27.14 8.20
C ALA A 483 -15.68 -25.76 8.21
N THR A 484 -14.68 -25.61 9.07
CA THR A 484 -13.92 -24.37 9.27
C THR A 484 -12.50 -24.56 8.74
N LEU A 485 -11.90 -23.49 8.22
CA LEU A 485 -10.46 -23.44 7.93
C LEU A 485 -9.70 -23.16 9.23
N GLU A 486 -8.80 -24.05 9.58
CA GLU A 486 -7.94 -23.94 10.76
C GLU A 486 -6.48 -23.75 10.34
N GLU A 487 -5.72 -22.93 11.08
CA GLU A 487 -4.31 -22.65 10.75
C GLU A 487 -3.45 -23.93 10.74
N SER A 488 -3.77 -24.90 11.60
CA SER A 488 -3.13 -26.22 11.69
C SER A 488 -3.29 -27.10 10.44
N GLN A 489 -4.25 -26.78 9.57
CA GLN A 489 -4.50 -27.51 8.34
C GLN A 489 -3.58 -27.09 7.19
N PHE A 490 -2.74 -26.06 7.41
CA PHE A 490 -1.88 -25.48 6.39
C PHE A 490 -0.41 -25.59 6.80
N GLU A 491 0.47 -25.67 5.80
CA GLU A 491 1.92 -25.75 5.97
C GLU A 491 2.53 -24.48 6.59
N SER A 492 1.82 -23.36 6.49
CA SER A 492 2.22 -22.10 7.11
C SER A 492 1.02 -21.20 7.37
N LYS A 493 1.22 -20.26 8.28
CA LYS A 493 0.28 -19.18 8.56
C LYS A 493 -0.03 -18.32 7.33
N SER A 494 0.96 -18.11 6.45
CA SER A 494 0.77 -17.39 5.20
C SER A 494 -0.17 -18.14 4.25
N ALA A 495 0.01 -19.46 4.11
CA ALA A 495 -0.85 -20.28 3.26
C ALA A 495 -2.30 -20.30 3.77
N PHE A 496 -2.49 -20.38 5.09
CA PHE A 496 -3.80 -20.23 5.72
C PHE A 496 -4.44 -18.88 5.39
N TYR A 497 -3.69 -17.78 5.53
CA TYR A 497 -4.17 -16.44 5.22
C TYR A 497 -4.51 -16.27 3.74
N ASP A 498 -3.69 -16.76 2.83
CA ASP A 498 -3.96 -16.71 1.40
C ASP A 498 -5.24 -17.46 1.04
N ALA A 499 -5.45 -18.66 1.62
CA ALA A 499 -6.66 -19.44 1.39
C ALA A 499 -7.92 -18.73 1.89
N ILE A 500 -7.87 -18.12 3.07
CA ILE A 500 -8.97 -17.31 3.60
C ILE A 500 -9.22 -16.07 2.72
N ALA A 501 -8.17 -15.36 2.31
CA ALA A 501 -8.29 -14.19 1.46
C ALA A 501 -8.92 -14.52 0.10
N ILE A 502 -8.54 -15.64 -0.51
CA ILE A 502 -9.19 -16.16 -1.73
C ILE A 502 -10.69 -16.37 -1.49
N GLY A 503 -11.08 -16.98 -0.37
CA GLY A 503 -12.47 -17.13 0.04
C GLY A 503 -13.20 -15.79 0.20
N PHE A 504 -12.59 -14.80 0.84
CA PHE A 504 -13.14 -13.46 1.00
C PHE A 504 -13.33 -12.75 -0.35
N VAL A 505 -12.37 -12.88 -1.28
CA VAL A 505 -12.48 -12.31 -2.62
C VAL A 505 -13.59 -12.99 -3.42
N LEU A 506 -13.78 -14.30 -3.30
CA LEU A 506 -14.90 -15.01 -3.92
C LEU A 506 -16.25 -14.45 -3.46
N VAL A 507 -16.45 -14.28 -2.15
CA VAL A 507 -17.67 -13.66 -1.60
C VAL A 507 -17.88 -12.27 -2.19
N LYS A 508 -16.82 -11.45 -2.26
CA LYS A 508 -16.86 -10.12 -2.87
C LYS A 508 -17.28 -10.14 -4.33
N LEU A 509 -16.66 -10.99 -5.16
CA LEU A 509 -16.96 -11.08 -6.59
C LEU A 509 -18.42 -11.52 -6.81
N ILE A 510 -18.86 -12.57 -6.12
CA ILE A 510 -20.22 -13.12 -6.23
C ILE A 510 -21.25 -12.08 -5.76
N PHE A 511 -21.02 -11.41 -4.63
CA PHE A 511 -21.91 -10.36 -4.11
C PHE A 511 -22.08 -9.19 -5.08
N LEU A 512 -20.99 -8.75 -5.71
CA LEU A 512 -21.00 -7.65 -6.68
C LEU A 512 -21.53 -8.06 -8.05
N ALA A 513 -21.58 -9.34 -8.36
CA ALA A 513 -21.92 -9.83 -9.68
C ALA A 513 -23.40 -9.86 -9.96
N GLN A 514 -24.25 -10.26 -9.01
CA GLN A 514 -25.68 -10.46 -9.26
C GLN A 514 -26.57 -9.95 -8.12
N PRO A 515 -27.83 -9.56 -8.43
CA PRO A 515 -28.82 -9.31 -7.41
C PRO A 515 -28.95 -10.49 -6.45
N HIS A 516 -28.96 -10.19 -5.16
CA HIS A 516 -29.15 -11.15 -4.06
C HIS A 516 -30.38 -10.81 -3.22
N LEU A 517 -31.13 -9.78 -3.65
CA LEU A 517 -32.38 -9.32 -3.09
C LEU A 517 -33.54 -9.75 -3.99
N ASP A 518 -34.63 -10.18 -3.34
CA ASP A 518 -35.88 -10.38 -4.06
C ASP A 518 -36.50 -9.01 -4.36
N HIS A 519 -36.79 -8.78 -5.65
CA HIS A 519 -37.36 -7.54 -6.13
C HIS A 519 -38.85 -7.65 -6.48
N GLY A 520 -39.49 -8.78 -6.16
CA GLY A 520 -40.93 -8.99 -6.36
C GLY A 520 -41.34 -9.08 -7.82
N VAL A 521 -40.39 -9.33 -8.73
CA VAL A 521 -40.69 -9.59 -10.14
C VAL A 521 -41.38 -10.95 -10.23
N ALA A 522 -42.65 -10.95 -10.66
CA ALA A 522 -43.48 -12.15 -10.72
C ALA A 522 -42.73 -13.29 -11.41
N ALA A 523 -42.33 -14.31 -10.64
CA ALA A 523 -41.80 -15.53 -11.22
C ALA A 523 -42.92 -16.09 -12.10
N ALA A 524 -42.68 -16.16 -13.42
CA ALA A 524 -43.46 -17.06 -14.26
C ALA A 524 -43.39 -18.42 -13.56
N GLN A 525 -44.53 -18.94 -13.12
CA GLN A 525 -44.61 -20.19 -12.38
C GLN A 525 -44.05 -21.32 -13.25
N THR A 526 -42.76 -21.56 -13.17
CA THR A 526 -42.14 -22.76 -13.74
C THR A 526 -42.49 -23.89 -12.80
N GLN A 527 -43.56 -24.61 -13.12
CA GLN A 527 -43.90 -25.86 -12.44
C GLN A 527 -42.81 -26.89 -12.72
N GLY A 528 -42.02 -27.18 -11.68
CA GLY A 528 -40.87 -28.08 -11.70
C GLY A 528 -39.75 -27.54 -10.82
N GLU A 529 -39.58 -28.07 -9.61
CA GLU A 529 -38.51 -27.74 -8.66
C GLU A 529 -37.14 -28.25 -9.13
N GLU A 530 -36.73 -27.92 -10.35
CA GLU A 530 -35.34 -28.13 -10.74
C GLU A 530 -34.48 -27.10 -9.99
N VAL A 531 -33.46 -27.57 -9.28
CA VAL A 531 -32.55 -26.70 -8.50
C VAL A 531 -31.90 -25.70 -9.44
N CYS A 532 -32.44 -24.48 -9.45
CA CYS A 532 -31.95 -23.41 -10.29
C CYS A 532 -30.50 -23.08 -9.90
N ARG A 533 -29.56 -23.27 -10.83
CA ARG A 533 -28.16 -22.84 -10.65
C ARG A 533 -27.99 -21.42 -11.16
N PRO A 534 -27.22 -20.55 -10.49
CA PRO A 534 -26.86 -19.27 -11.06
C PRO A 534 -26.20 -19.45 -12.43
N SER A 535 -26.57 -18.62 -13.41
CA SER A 535 -26.07 -18.74 -14.78
C SER A 535 -24.53 -18.70 -14.88
N TRP A 536 -23.86 -18.01 -13.97
CA TRP A 536 -22.40 -17.98 -13.91
C TRP A 536 -21.78 -19.32 -13.49
N GLN A 537 -22.45 -20.17 -12.70
CA GLN A 537 -21.93 -21.50 -12.35
C GLN A 537 -21.83 -22.39 -13.57
N VAL A 538 -22.78 -22.28 -14.49
CA VAL A 538 -22.76 -23.00 -15.77
C VAL A 538 -21.58 -22.54 -16.61
N LYS A 539 -21.38 -21.22 -16.73
CA LYS A 539 -20.24 -20.64 -17.45
C LYS A 539 -18.90 -21.01 -16.82
N LEU A 540 -18.82 -21.04 -15.49
CA LEU A 540 -17.62 -21.39 -14.75
C LEU A 540 -17.21 -22.84 -15.04
N ARG A 541 -18.16 -23.78 -14.96
CA ARG A 541 -17.92 -25.20 -15.28
C ARG A 541 -17.49 -25.44 -16.73
N ALA A 542 -17.94 -24.60 -17.66
CA ALA A 542 -17.58 -24.69 -19.08
C ALA A 542 -16.19 -24.11 -19.37
N LEU A 543 -15.56 -23.44 -18.41
CA LEU A 543 -14.32 -22.70 -18.62
C LEU A 543 -13.10 -23.60 -18.43
N ASP A 544 -12.29 -23.74 -19.47
CA ASP A 544 -10.97 -24.36 -19.35
C ASP A 544 -9.96 -23.33 -18.86
N VAL A 545 -9.73 -23.32 -17.54
CA VAL A 545 -8.83 -22.38 -16.86
C VAL A 545 -7.40 -22.40 -17.40
N GLU A 546 -6.92 -23.54 -17.93
CA GLU A 546 -5.57 -23.66 -18.48
C GLU A 546 -5.46 -23.01 -19.85
N ARG A 547 -6.54 -23.05 -20.63
CA ARG A 547 -6.59 -22.41 -21.96
C ARG A 547 -7.01 -20.96 -21.93
N LEU A 548 -7.54 -20.47 -20.81
CA LEU A 548 -7.85 -19.05 -20.62
C LEU A 548 -6.63 -18.20 -20.93
N THR A 549 -6.71 -17.38 -21.96
CA THR A 549 -5.73 -16.32 -22.17
C THR A 549 -6.18 -15.08 -21.40
N VAL A 550 -5.23 -14.23 -21.00
CA VAL A 550 -5.60 -12.90 -20.50
C VAL A 550 -5.96 -12.07 -21.73
N GLU A 551 -7.26 -12.10 -22.06
CA GLU A 551 -7.81 -11.47 -23.25
C GLU A 551 -7.80 -9.95 -23.14
N THR A 552 -7.94 -9.26 -24.27
CA THR A 552 -8.12 -7.81 -24.27
C THR A 552 -9.52 -7.38 -23.85
N ARG A 553 -10.51 -8.26 -23.99
CA ARG A 553 -11.90 -7.98 -23.64
C ARG A 553 -12.24 -8.58 -22.27
N PRO A 554 -12.88 -7.79 -21.40
CA PRO A 554 -13.35 -8.31 -20.13
C PRO A 554 -14.36 -9.45 -20.29
N SER A 555 -14.29 -10.48 -19.45
CA SER A 555 -15.29 -11.54 -19.30
C SER A 555 -16.04 -11.41 -17.96
N PRO A 556 -16.98 -10.45 -17.84
CA PRO A 556 -17.75 -10.25 -16.62
C PRO A 556 -18.68 -11.45 -16.36
N LEU A 557 -18.97 -11.71 -15.08
CA LEU A 557 -19.92 -12.77 -14.68
C LEU A 557 -21.31 -12.57 -15.29
N LEU A 558 -21.74 -11.31 -15.34
CA LEU A 558 -22.95 -10.89 -16.02
C LEU A 558 -22.65 -10.54 -17.46
N ASP A 559 -23.44 -11.11 -18.38
CA ASP A 559 -23.32 -10.79 -19.81
C ASP A 559 -23.47 -9.28 -20.03
N SER A 560 -22.49 -8.64 -20.64
CA SER A 560 -22.57 -7.20 -20.95
C SER A 560 -23.75 -6.82 -21.85
N SER A 561 -24.41 -7.79 -22.52
CA SER A 561 -25.55 -7.55 -23.40
C SER A 561 -26.67 -6.75 -22.71
N TRP A 562 -27.03 -7.10 -21.48
CA TRP A 562 -28.06 -6.35 -20.76
C TRP A 562 -27.58 -4.99 -20.29
N MET A 563 -26.27 -4.77 -20.12
CA MET A 563 -25.77 -3.41 -19.90
C MET A 563 -26.24 -2.50 -21.06
N LYS A 564 -26.23 -2.98 -22.31
CA LYS A 564 -26.62 -2.18 -23.48
C LYS A 564 -28.10 -1.83 -23.57
N THR A 565 -29.02 -2.64 -23.03
CA THR A 565 -30.47 -2.50 -23.30
C THR A 565 -31.20 -1.45 -22.47
N GLY A 566 -30.53 -0.80 -21.51
CA GLY A 566 -31.20 0.15 -20.60
C GLY A 566 -31.84 -0.52 -19.38
N GLU A 567 -32.12 -1.82 -19.45
CA GLU A 567 -32.97 -2.55 -18.51
C GLU A 567 -32.30 -3.81 -17.97
N VAL A 568 -32.71 -4.27 -16.79
CA VAL A 568 -32.25 -5.56 -16.25
C VAL A 568 -33.13 -6.68 -16.81
N PRO A 569 -32.57 -7.76 -17.40
CA PRO A 569 -33.36 -8.86 -17.92
C PRO A 569 -34.13 -9.52 -16.78
N ALA A 570 -35.39 -9.89 -17.05
CA ALA A 570 -36.22 -10.62 -16.09
C ALA A 570 -35.54 -11.90 -15.60
N GLU A 571 -34.73 -12.55 -16.45
CA GLU A 571 -33.93 -13.73 -16.09
C GLU A 571 -32.94 -13.47 -14.94
N LEU A 572 -32.31 -12.29 -14.89
CA LEU A 572 -31.37 -11.93 -13.82
C LEU A 572 -32.09 -11.56 -12.52
N LEU A 573 -33.36 -11.16 -12.60
CA LEU A 573 -34.21 -10.81 -11.47
C LEU A 573 -35.14 -11.97 -11.06
N GLY A 574 -35.06 -13.10 -11.77
CA GLY A 574 -35.89 -14.26 -11.48
C GLY A 574 -35.63 -14.74 -10.07
N ALA A 575 -36.68 -14.88 -9.27
CA ALA A 575 -36.59 -15.27 -7.86
C ALA A 575 -35.72 -16.52 -7.64
N GLY A 576 -35.76 -17.48 -8.58
CA GLY A 576 -34.91 -18.67 -8.56
C GLY A 576 -33.40 -18.37 -8.67
N GLN A 577 -32.98 -17.46 -9.56
CA GLN A 577 -31.57 -17.07 -9.71
C GLN A 577 -31.07 -16.30 -8.48
N VAL A 578 -31.88 -15.36 -7.96
CA VAL A 578 -31.59 -14.59 -6.75
C VAL A 578 -31.43 -15.52 -5.53
N LEU A 579 -32.36 -16.45 -5.35
CA LEU A 579 -32.31 -17.41 -4.24
C LEU A 579 -31.09 -18.33 -4.35
N ALA A 580 -30.79 -18.81 -5.56
CA ALA A 580 -29.62 -19.64 -5.83
C ALA A 580 -28.31 -18.89 -5.52
N GLN A 581 -28.21 -17.63 -5.95
CA GLN A 581 -27.08 -16.76 -5.66
C GLN A 581 -26.90 -16.55 -4.14
N ARG A 582 -27.99 -16.24 -3.43
CA ARG A 582 -27.98 -16.08 -1.97
C ARG A 582 -27.56 -17.36 -1.27
N LYS A 583 -28.01 -18.52 -1.75
CA LYS A 583 -27.60 -19.84 -1.21
C LYS A 583 -26.10 -20.07 -1.34
N VAL A 584 -25.48 -19.70 -2.48
CA VAL A 584 -24.02 -19.77 -2.65
C VAL A 584 -23.30 -18.85 -1.65
N LEU A 585 -23.70 -17.58 -1.55
CA LEU A 585 -23.11 -16.62 -0.61
C LEU A 585 -23.20 -17.11 0.85
N SER A 586 -24.38 -17.59 1.26
CA SER A 586 -24.59 -18.12 2.61
C SER A 586 -23.68 -19.31 2.92
N ARG A 587 -23.50 -20.23 1.97
CA ARG A 587 -22.60 -21.39 2.13
C ARG A 587 -21.14 -20.97 2.27
N LEU A 588 -20.69 -20.01 1.47
CA LEU A 588 -19.33 -19.46 1.58
C LEU A 588 -19.12 -18.76 2.94
N CYS A 589 -20.08 -17.93 3.37
CA CYS A 589 -20.03 -17.27 4.67
C CYS A 589 -20.04 -18.27 5.83
N ALA A 590 -20.79 -19.38 5.74
CA ALA A 590 -20.85 -20.41 6.78
C ALA A 590 -19.49 -21.07 7.05
N VAL A 591 -18.64 -21.23 6.02
CA VAL A 591 -17.27 -21.73 6.17
C VAL A 591 -16.33 -20.63 6.66
N LEU A 592 -16.39 -19.45 6.05
CA LEU A 592 -15.40 -18.39 6.26
C LEU A 592 -15.58 -17.63 7.59
N GLN A 593 -16.81 -17.53 8.10
CA GLN A 593 -17.10 -16.83 9.34
C GLN A 593 -16.42 -17.45 10.57
N PRO A 594 -16.59 -18.74 10.87
CA PRO A 594 -15.84 -19.37 11.98
C PRO A 594 -14.33 -19.37 11.71
N SER A 595 -13.91 -19.40 10.44
CA SER A 595 -12.49 -19.43 10.06
C SER A 595 -11.73 -18.18 10.48
N ARG A 596 -12.40 -17.03 10.63
CA ARG A 596 -11.78 -15.78 11.10
C ARG A 596 -11.90 -15.54 12.61
N GLN A 597 -12.72 -16.31 13.33
CA GLN A 597 -12.99 -16.05 14.75
C GLN A 597 -11.71 -16.19 15.59
N GLY A 598 -11.52 -15.26 16.53
CA GLY A 598 -10.35 -15.22 17.42
C GLY A 598 -9.04 -14.78 16.74
N LYS A 599 -9.09 -14.33 15.48
CA LYS A 599 -7.89 -13.94 14.72
C LYS A 599 -7.87 -12.43 14.48
N GLU A 600 -6.73 -11.81 14.72
CA GLU A 600 -6.51 -10.37 14.48
C GLU A 600 -6.21 -10.09 12.99
N LEU A 601 -7.09 -10.54 12.09
CA LEU A 601 -6.85 -10.45 10.63
C LEU A 601 -6.64 -9.00 10.15
N HIS A 602 -7.18 -8.01 10.86
CA HIS A 602 -6.97 -6.59 10.59
C HIS A 602 -5.51 -6.12 10.75
N LEU A 603 -4.67 -6.88 11.46
CA LEU A 603 -3.22 -6.64 11.63
C LEU A 603 -2.36 -7.43 10.64
N THR A 604 -2.98 -8.20 9.75
CA THR A 604 -2.30 -9.09 8.81
C THR A 604 -2.36 -8.52 7.38
N PRO A 605 -1.63 -9.09 6.41
CA PRO A 605 -1.74 -8.71 5.01
C PRO A 605 -3.15 -8.86 4.42
N VAL A 606 -4.01 -9.73 4.98
CA VAL A 606 -5.38 -10.00 4.48
C VAL A 606 -6.45 -9.07 5.07
N ARG A 607 -6.02 -8.01 5.77
CA ARG A 607 -6.92 -7.04 6.43
C ARG A 607 -7.91 -6.39 5.46
N ASN A 608 -7.51 -6.18 4.21
CA ASN A 608 -8.35 -5.51 3.23
C ASN A 608 -9.49 -6.43 2.81
N GLU A 609 -9.17 -7.66 2.41
CA GLU A 609 -10.14 -8.69 2.01
C GLU A 609 -11.08 -9.03 3.15
N HIS A 610 -10.54 -9.08 4.38
CA HIS A 610 -11.34 -9.28 5.60
C HIS A 610 -12.36 -8.15 5.82
N ALA A 611 -11.98 -6.89 5.61
CA ALA A 611 -12.90 -5.75 5.73
C ALA A 611 -14.05 -5.84 4.71
N TYR A 612 -13.76 -6.17 3.44
CA TYR A 612 -14.80 -6.41 2.43
C TYR A 612 -15.74 -7.56 2.83
N PHE A 613 -15.17 -8.69 3.27
CA PHE A 613 -15.96 -9.85 3.70
C PHE A 613 -16.87 -9.51 4.87
N SER A 614 -16.36 -8.83 5.90
CA SER A 614 -17.15 -8.47 7.09
C SER A 614 -18.30 -7.54 6.72
N CYS A 615 -18.04 -6.50 5.91
CA CYS A 615 -19.08 -5.61 5.41
C CYS A 615 -20.18 -6.39 4.65
N ILE A 616 -19.79 -7.25 3.71
CA ILE A 616 -20.75 -8.03 2.90
C ILE A 616 -21.55 -9.00 3.76
N GLN A 617 -20.90 -9.69 4.70
CA GLN A 617 -21.56 -10.60 5.61
C GLN A 617 -22.61 -9.86 6.45
N ASP A 618 -22.26 -8.71 7.03
CA ASP A 618 -23.18 -7.91 7.84
C ASP A 618 -24.35 -7.40 6.99
N ILE A 619 -24.09 -6.97 5.75
CA ILE A 619 -25.15 -6.62 4.78
C ILE A 619 -26.10 -7.80 4.59
N LEU A 620 -25.59 -9.00 4.28
CA LEU A 620 -26.40 -10.20 4.03
C LEU A 620 -27.22 -10.62 5.26
N GLN A 621 -26.74 -10.35 6.48
CA GLN A 621 -27.44 -10.62 7.73
C GLN A 621 -28.54 -9.59 8.03
N LEU A 622 -28.34 -8.33 7.65
CA LEU A 622 -29.31 -7.26 7.89
C LEU A 622 -30.51 -7.30 6.93
N GLN A 623 -30.43 -7.99 5.79
CA GLN A 623 -31.51 -7.94 4.80
C GLN A 623 -32.79 -8.58 5.34
N PRO A 624 -33.85 -7.78 5.58
CA PRO A 624 -35.13 -8.33 5.98
C PRO A 624 -35.73 -9.14 4.83
N SER A 625 -36.57 -10.12 5.17
CA SER A 625 -37.46 -10.77 4.21
C SER A 625 -38.42 -9.71 3.65
N GLN A 626 -38.17 -9.14 2.48
CA GLN A 626 -39.16 -8.27 1.84
C GLN A 626 -40.15 -9.10 1.01
N PRO A 627 -41.43 -9.10 1.41
CA PRO A 627 -42.55 -9.05 0.48
C PRO A 627 -43.45 -7.84 0.83
N ALA A 628 -44.34 -7.33 -0.01
CA ALA A 628 -44.34 -7.10 -1.45
C ALA A 628 -45.21 -5.84 -1.61
N SER A 629 -44.75 -4.79 -2.28
CA SER A 629 -45.68 -4.03 -3.11
C SER A 629 -45.75 -4.79 -4.42
N GLN A 630 -46.81 -5.60 -4.59
CA GLN A 630 -47.13 -6.39 -5.78
C GLN A 630 -47.48 -5.53 -7.01
N GLU A 631 -47.06 -4.27 -7.03
CA GLU A 631 -47.54 -3.32 -8.03
C GLU A 631 -46.61 -3.27 -9.22
N SER A 632 -47.16 -3.76 -10.34
CA SER A 632 -46.73 -3.65 -11.74
C SER A 632 -45.50 -4.45 -12.14
N GLY A 633 -45.71 -5.46 -13.00
CA GLY A 633 -44.69 -6.25 -13.70
C GLY A 633 -43.88 -5.45 -14.73
N GLY A 634 -43.44 -4.25 -14.35
CA GLY A 634 -42.59 -3.38 -15.13
C GLY A 634 -41.11 -3.72 -14.99
N SER A 635 -40.35 -3.45 -16.05
CA SER A 635 -38.90 -3.61 -16.07
C SER A 635 -38.20 -2.59 -15.16
N LEU A 636 -37.30 -3.07 -14.29
CA LEU A 636 -36.50 -2.22 -13.39
C LEU A 636 -35.47 -1.41 -14.19
N ALA A 637 -35.53 -0.08 -14.02
CA ALA A 637 -34.48 0.80 -14.53
C ALA A 637 -33.24 0.76 -13.62
N ARG A 638 -32.15 1.43 -14.02
CA ARG A 638 -30.83 1.25 -13.39
C ARG A 638 -30.19 2.58 -13.03
N VAL A 639 -29.45 2.57 -11.93
CA VAL A 639 -28.50 3.62 -11.54
C VAL A 639 -27.20 2.95 -11.16
N PHE A 640 -26.09 3.33 -11.81
CA PHE A 640 -24.78 2.76 -11.49
C PHE A 640 -24.16 3.53 -10.34
N VAL A 641 -23.62 2.82 -9.34
CA VAL A 641 -22.94 3.43 -8.20
C VAL A 641 -21.45 3.09 -8.29
N VAL A 642 -20.62 4.07 -8.65
CA VAL A 642 -19.17 3.90 -8.86
C VAL A 642 -18.40 4.59 -7.74
N GLY A 643 -17.49 3.87 -7.08
CA GLY A 643 -16.76 4.40 -5.94
C GLY A 643 -15.87 3.37 -5.28
N ASP A 644 -15.44 3.67 -4.05
CA ASP A 644 -14.68 2.76 -3.19
C ASP A 644 -15.60 1.74 -2.48
N SER A 645 -15.18 1.19 -1.32
CA SER A 645 -15.92 0.17 -0.59
C SER A 645 -17.30 0.63 -0.11
N HIS A 646 -17.58 1.93 -0.04
CA HIS A 646 -18.91 2.45 0.30
C HIS A 646 -19.97 2.22 -0.78
N VAL A 647 -19.61 1.65 -1.94
CA VAL A 647 -20.56 1.09 -2.91
C VAL A 647 -21.28 -0.14 -2.33
N LEU A 648 -20.63 -0.94 -1.46
CA LEU A 648 -21.18 -2.22 -1.01
C LEU A 648 -22.57 -2.11 -0.37
N PRO A 649 -22.85 -1.15 0.53
CA PRO A 649 -24.18 -1.07 1.14
C PRO A 649 -25.28 -0.62 0.17
N THR A 650 -24.93 -0.10 -1.01
CA THR A 650 -25.89 0.21 -2.08
C THR A 650 -26.15 -0.95 -3.02
N ALA A 651 -25.30 -1.98 -3.00
CA ALA A 651 -25.29 -3.03 -4.00
C ALA A 651 -26.66 -3.71 -4.09
N TRP A 652 -27.29 -3.58 -5.27
CA TRP A 652 -28.56 -4.21 -5.62
C TRP A 652 -29.76 -3.72 -4.80
N GLN A 653 -29.64 -2.64 -4.05
CA GLN A 653 -30.77 -2.00 -3.41
C GLN A 653 -31.67 -1.31 -4.46
N THR A 654 -32.91 -0.99 -4.10
CA THR A 654 -33.84 -0.27 -4.98
C THR A 654 -34.18 1.10 -4.45
N VAL A 655 -34.50 2.01 -5.36
CA VAL A 655 -35.00 3.36 -5.08
C VAL A 655 -36.15 3.67 -6.05
N ASP A 656 -37.15 4.41 -5.57
CA ASP A 656 -38.27 4.85 -6.41
C ASP A 656 -38.04 6.31 -6.82
N LEU A 657 -37.98 6.57 -8.13
CA LEU A 657 -37.60 7.88 -8.71
C LEU A 657 -38.72 8.43 -9.59
N PRO A 658 -38.94 9.76 -9.62
CA PRO A 658 -40.04 10.35 -10.39
C PRO A 658 -39.88 10.12 -11.90
N VAL A 659 -41.00 9.86 -12.58
CA VAL A 659 -41.03 9.73 -14.05
C VAL A 659 -41.11 11.11 -14.68
N LYS A 660 -40.22 11.42 -15.63
CA LYS A 660 -40.22 12.73 -16.30
C LYS A 660 -41.49 12.92 -17.11
N GLY A 661 -42.23 14.00 -16.82
CA GLY A 661 -43.42 14.40 -17.58
C GLY A 661 -44.68 13.57 -17.32
N ALA A 662 -44.67 12.71 -16.30
CA ALA A 662 -45.83 11.93 -15.87
C ALA A 662 -45.97 11.96 -14.35
N GLU A 663 -47.21 11.85 -13.85
CA GLU A 663 -47.44 11.57 -12.44
C GLU A 663 -47.10 10.10 -12.17
N GLY A 664 -46.12 9.87 -11.29
CA GLY A 664 -45.72 8.52 -10.89
C GLY A 664 -44.23 8.38 -10.58
N VAL A 665 -43.88 7.21 -10.04
CA VAL A 665 -42.50 6.80 -9.76
C VAL A 665 -42.14 5.56 -10.56
N ARG A 666 -40.89 5.46 -11.00
CA ARG A 666 -40.30 4.24 -11.56
C ARG A 666 -39.31 3.68 -10.54
N ARG A 667 -39.34 2.37 -10.34
CA ARG A 667 -38.35 1.69 -9.51
C ARG A 667 -37.04 1.51 -10.27
N HIS A 668 -35.94 1.89 -9.63
CA HIS A 668 -34.59 1.71 -10.12
C HIS A 668 -33.80 0.80 -9.19
N ILE A 669 -32.99 -0.09 -9.77
CA ILE A 669 -31.99 -0.86 -9.04
C ILE A 669 -30.63 -0.17 -9.07
N LEU A 670 -29.95 -0.16 -7.93
CA LEU A 670 -28.60 0.37 -7.78
C LEU A 670 -27.59 -0.72 -8.15
N VAL A 671 -26.91 -0.54 -9.28
CA VAL A 671 -25.92 -1.49 -9.80
C VAL A 671 -24.54 -1.13 -9.27
N PRO A 672 -23.91 -1.95 -8.41
CA PRO A 672 -22.63 -1.63 -7.81
C PRO A 672 -21.50 -1.67 -8.85
N SER A 673 -20.60 -0.70 -8.80
CA SER A 673 -19.39 -0.62 -9.62
C SER A 673 -18.19 -0.24 -8.76
N LEU A 674 -17.79 -1.19 -7.90
CA LEU A 674 -16.67 -1.04 -6.98
C LEU A 674 -15.33 -0.84 -7.70
N VAL A 675 -14.55 0.13 -7.21
CA VAL A 675 -13.14 0.34 -7.53
C VAL A 675 -12.35 0.24 -6.22
N THR A 676 -11.80 -0.96 -5.95
CA THR A 676 -11.08 -1.24 -4.70
C THR A 676 -9.90 -0.28 -4.51
N GLY A 677 -9.89 0.43 -3.38
CA GLY A 677 -8.82 1.37 -3.01
C GLY A 677 -8.85 2.69 -3.78
N ALA A 678 -9.96 3.02 -4.44
CA ALA A 678 -10.10 4.29 -5.14
C ALA A 678 -9.91 5.48 -4.21
N LYS A 679 -9.04 6.40 -4.64
CA LYS A 679 -8.86 7.72 -4.04
C LYS A 679 -9.01 8.74 -5.15
N ILE A 680 -9.65 9.87 -4.88
CA ILE A 680 -9.71 10.99 -5.82
C ILE A 680 -8.29 11.38 -6.23
N PHE A 681 -7.35 11.37 -5.28
CA PHE A 681 -5.94 11.64 -5.58
C PHE A 681 -5.34 10.73 -6.65
N HIS A 682 -5.70 9.44 -6.70
CA HIS A 682 -5.20 8.51 -7.71
C HIS A 682 -5.77 8.78 -9.10
N LEU A 683 -6.89 9.49 -9.21
CA LEU A 683 -7.60 9.73 -10.48
C LEU A 683 -7.12 10.99 -11.22
N ARG A 684 -6.12 11.71 -10.68
CA ARG A 684 -5.46 12.85 -11.35
C ARG A 684 -4.80 12.43 -12.67
N GLU A 685 -4.56 13.39 -13.54
CA GLU A 685 -4.08 13.15 -14.91
C GLU A 685 -2.71 12.45 -14.97
N GLU A 686 -1.80 12.81 -14.08
CA GLU A 686 -0.41 12.33 -14.05
C GLU A 686 -0.26 10.97 -13.36
N SER A 687 -1.30 10.50 -12.67
CA SER A 687 -1.27 9.20 -12.01
C SER A 687 -1.36 8.07 -13.02
N ASN A 688 -0.54 7.04 -12.82
CA ASN A 688 -0.60 5.75 -13.52
C ASN A 688 -1.04 4.62 -12.57
N PHE A 689 -1.48 4.95 -11.35
CA PHE A 689 -1.81 3.93 -10.36
C PHE A 689 -3.02 3.08 -10.78
N TYR A 690 -2.98 1.78 -10.49
CA TYR A 690 -3.98 0.81 -10.99
C TYR A 690 -5.44 1.16 -10.70
N THR A 691 -5.71 1.85 -9.60
CA THR A 691 -7.09 2.26 -9.25
C THR A 691 -7.66 3.24 -10.27
N LYS A 692 -6.83 4.03 -10.96
CA LYS A 692 -7.25 4.88 -12.07
C LYS A 692 -7.61 4.07 -13.30
N ALA A 693 -6.79 3.09 -13.66
CA ALA A 693 -7.10 2.17 -14.75
C ALA A 693 -8.43 1.45 -14.48
N ALA A 694 -8.58 0.86 -13.28
CA ALA A 694 -9.81 0.19 -12.86
C ALA A 694 -11.03 1.13 -12.87
N PHE A 695 -10.88 2.38 -12.40
CA PHE A 695 -11.95 3.39 -12.46
C PHE A 695 -12.40 3.66 -13.90
N TRP A 696 -11.46 3.92 -14.81
CA TRP A 696 -11.80 4.19 -16.20
C TRP A 696 -12.33 2.97 -16.95
N GLU A 697 -11.92 1.75 -16.58
CA GLU A 697 -12.55 0.51 -17.06
C GLU A 697 -14.02 0.44 -16.61
N ARG A 698 -14.33 0.76 -15.34
CA ARG A 698 -15.74 0.82 -14.87
C ARG A 698 -16.56 1.85 -15.64
N ILE A 699 -16.02 3.05 -15.82
CA ILE A 699 -16.70 4.14 -16.54
C ILE A 699 -16.92 3.79 -18.02
N SER A 700 -15.93 3.19 -18.68
CA SER A 700 -16.02 2.85 -20.11
C SER A 700 -16.97 1.68 -20.37
N ALA A 701 -17.20 0.82 -19.38
CA ALA A 701 -18.17 -0.26 -19.44
C ALA A 701 -19.62 0.20 -19.21
N LEU A 702 -19.85 1.48 -18.86
CA LEU A 702 -21.20 1.98 -18.63
C LEU A 702 -21.97 2.14 -19.95
N PRO A 703 -23.28 1.84 -19.96
CA PRO A 703 -24.12 2.11 -21.12
C PRO A 703 -24.20 3.61 -21.42
N THR A 704 -24.36 3.97 -22.69
CA THR A 704 -24.56 5.37 -23.08
C THR A 704 -25.82 5.93 -22.41
N GLY A 705 -25.71 7.11 -21.80
CA GLY A 705 -26.82 7.75 -21.09
C GLY A 705 -27.15 7.15 -19.73
N ALA A 706 -26.41 6.13 -19.26
CA ALA A 706 -26.66 5.49 -17.98
C ALA A 706 -26.52 6.50 -16.82
N PRO A 707 -27.51 6.60 -15.91
CA PRO A 707 -27.41 7.39 -14.69
C PRO A 707 -26.31 6.85 -13.76
N LEU A 708 -25.51 7.77 -13.20
CA LEU A 708 -24.32 7.45 -12.41
C LEU A 708 -24.32 8.22 -11.09
N VAL A 709 -24.09 7.51 -9.98
CA VAL A 709 -23.73 8.08 -8.68
C VAL A 709 -22.25 7.83 -8.41
N LEU A 710 -21.49 8.89 -8.13
CA LEU A 710 -20.07 8.83 -7.77
C LEU A 710 -19.89 8.93 -6.26
N LEU A 711 -19.17 7.96 -5.69
CA LEU A 711 -18.87 7.89 -4.25
C LEU A 711 -17.38 7.61 -3.97
N PRO A 712 -16.42 8.41 -4.48
CA PRO A 712 -15.04 8.40 -4.00
C PRO A 712 -14.81 9.46 -2.90
N GLY A 713 -13.73 9.32 -2.14
CA GLY A 713 -13.19 10.39 -1.29
C GLY A 713 -13.09 10.08 0.20
N GLU A 714 -13.72 8.98 0.67
CA GLU A 714 -13.60 8.59 2.08
C GLU A 714 -12.14 8.24 2.41
N ILE A 715 -11.47 7.48 1.54
CA ILE A 715 -10.08 7.09 1.76
C ILE A 715 -9.14 8.31 1.72
N ASP A 716 -9.42 9.30 0.87
CA ASP A 716 -8.67 10.57 0.86
C ASP A 716 -8.78 11.27 2.22
N CYS A 717 -9.99 11.32 2.80
CA CYS A 717 -10.22 11.88 4.14
C CYS A 717 -9.54 11.06 5.24
N ARG A 718 -9.64 9.72 5.20
CA ARG A 718 -9.13 8.84 6.25
C ARG A 718 -7.61 8.87 6.38
N GLU A 719 -6.89 8.84 5.26
CA GLU A 719 -5.43 8.71 5.26
C GLU A 719 -4.68 9.72 4.38
N GLY A 720 -5.27 10.12 3.24
CA GLY A 720 -4.58 10.92 2.23
C GLY A 720 -4.25 12.34 2.70
N ILE A 721 -5.23 13.02 3.31
CA ILE A 721 -5.14 14.43 3.70
C ILE A 721 -4.15 14.62 4.84
N LEU A 722 -4.30 13.89 5.94
CA LEU A 722 -3.42 14.00 7.10
C LEU A 722 -1.99 13.63 6.72
N SER A 723 -1.78 12.56 5.94
CA SER A 723 -0.45 12.17 5.47
C SER A 723 0.20 13.29 4.64
N SER A 724 -0.56 13.94 3.76
CA SER A 724 -0.05 15.03 2.91
C SER A 724 0.34 16.27 3.72
N VAL A 725 -0.42 16.61 4.76
CA VAL A 725 -0.10 17.73 5.66
C VAL A 725 1.09 17.40 6.57
N GLN A 726 1.16 16.18 7.11
CA GLN A 726 2.31 15.72 7.91
C GLN A 726 3.60 15.73 7.10
N LYS A 727 3.52 15.28 5.85
CA LYS A 727 4.58 15.40 4.84
C LYS A 727 4.76 16.84 4.35
N GLY A 728 4.01 17.84 4.83
CA GLY A 728 4.22 19.24 4.47
C GLY A 728 4.05 19.54 2.97
N LYS A 729 3.33 18.67 2.25
CA LYS A 729 2.89 18.91 0.86
C LYS A 729 1.89 20.06 0.81
N TYR A 730 1.07 20.17 1.85
CA TYR A 730 0.13 21.28 2.07
C TYR A 730 0.41 21.94 3.42
N ALA A 731 0.20 23.24 3.53
CA ALA A 731 0.46 24.01 4.75
C ALA A 731 -0.59 23.72 5.83
N SER A 732 -1.84 23.48 5.42
CA SER A 732 -2.96 23.19 6.30
C SER A 732 -3.83 22.04 5.78
N ILE A 733 -4.71 21.54 6.66
CA ILE A 733 -5.75 20.56 6.30
C ILE A 733 -6.70 21.17 5.28
N GLN A 734 -7.03 22.46 5.41
CA GLN A 734 -7.91 23.17 4.49
C GLN A 734 -7.33 23.23 3.07
N ASP A 735 -6.03 23.53 2.93
CA ASP A 735 -5.36 23.55 1.63
C ASP A 735 -5.35 22.16 0.98
N ALA A 736 -5.11 21.12 1.79
CA ALA A 736 -5.12 19.74 1.33
C ALA A 736 -6.51 19.29 0.86
N LEU A 737 -7.56 19.60 1.64
CA LEU A 737 -8.95 19.37 1.25
C LEU A 737 -9.29 20.11 -0.05
N GLY A 738 -8.93 21.39 -0.15
CA GLY A 738 -9.14 22.21 -1.34
C GLY A 738 -8.51 21.61 -2.59
N ALA A 739 -7.24 21.19 -2.49
CA ALA A 739 -6.56 20.53 -3.60
C ALA A 739 -7.26 19.22 -4.03
N VAL A 740 -7.77 18.42 -3.09
CA VAL A 740 -8.53 17.19 -3.44
C VAL A 740 -9.87 17.54 -4.08
N VAL A 741 -10.57 18.58 -3.61
CA VAL A 741 -11.81 19.06 -4.25
C VAL A 741 -11.55 19.55 -5.68
N GLU A 742 -10.47 20.29 -5.92
CA GLU A 742 -10.08 20.71 -7.26
C GLU A 742 -9.79 19.53 -8.19
N LEU A 743 -9.06 18.51 -7.69
CA LEU A 743 -8.86 17.26 -8.42
C LEU A 743 -10.20 16.56 -8.73
N TYR A 744 -11.15 16.58 -7.79
CA TYR A 744 -12.47 15.99 -8.01
C TYR A 744 -13.25 16.76 -9.08
N LEU A 745 -13.25 18.09 -9.05
CA LEU A 745 -13.89 18.92 -10.08
C LEU A 745 -13.26 18.69 -11.47
N ALA A 746 -11.94 18.55 -11.55
CA ALA A 746 -11.24 18.20 -12.78
C ALA A 746 -11.67 16.82 -13.31
N LEU A 747 -11.78 15.81 -12.42
CA LEU A 747 -12.30 14.50 -12.76
C LEU A 747 -13.75 14.56 -13.28
N LEU A 748 -14.63 15.32 -12.60
CA LEU A 748 -16.03 15.48 -13.02
C LEU A 748 -16.13 16.12 -14.41
N LYS A 749 -15.25 17.07 -14.73
CA LYS A 749 -15.14 17.64 -16.08
C LYS A 749 -14.74 16.60 -17.11
N GLN A 750 -13.77 15.72 -16.80
CA GLN A 750 -13.38 14.62 -17.69
C GLN A 750 -14.51 13.61 -17.88
N LEU A 751 -15.22 13.26 -16.81
CA LEU A 751 -16.36 12.36 -16.85
C LEU A 751 -17.48 12.91 -17.72
N ARG A 752 -17.83 14.19 -17.57
CA ARG A 752 -18.83 14.86 -18.41
C ARG A 752 -18.46 14.81 -19.90
N LYS A 753 -17.17 14.95 -20.25
CA LYS A 753 -16.70 14.81 -21.63
C LYS A 753 -16.89 13.39 -22.16
N LYS A 754 -16.60 12.37 -21.34
CA LYS A 754 -16.71 10.95 -21.73
C LYS A 754 -18.14 10.42 -21.72
N LEU A 755 -19.00 10.98 -20.87
CA LEU A 755 -20.40 10.60 -20.69
C LEU A 755 -21.31 11.81 -20.91
N PRO A 756 -21.38 12.36 -22.15
CA PRO A 756 -22.08 13.61 -22.42
C PRO A 756 -23.58 13.55 -22.10
N SER A 757 -24.21 12.38 -22.30
CA SER A 757 -25.65 12.15 -22.10
C SER A 757 -26.02 11.55 -20.74
N SER A 758 -25.06 11.12 -19.93
CA SER A 758 -25.37 10.47 -18.65
C SER A 758 -25.73 11.49 -17.56
N PRO A 759 -26.83 11.29 -16.81
CA PRO A 759 -27.02 11.97 -15.54
C PRO A 759 -25.88 11.59 -14.57
N ILE A 760 -25.19 12.58 -14.01
CA ILE A 760 -24.09 12.36 -13.05
C ILE A 760 -24.45 13.02 -11.73
N PHE A 761 -24.49 12.20 -10.69
CA PHE A 761 -24.74 12.57 -9.32
C PHE A 761 -23.49 12.35 -8.48
N VAL A 762 -23.18 13.28 -7.59
CA VAL A 762 -22.08 13.19 -6.63
C VAL A 762 -22.67 12.92 -5.26
N HIS A 763 -22.29 11.79 -4.67
CA HIS A 763 -22.65 11.43 -3.32
C HIS A 763 -21.72 12.17 -2.32
N PRO A 764 -22.23 12.74 -1.21
CA PRO A 764 -21.38 13.32 -0.17
C PRO A 764 -20.51 12.25 0.49
N VAL A 765 -19.26 12.53 0.86
CA VAL A 765 -18.40 11.53 1.51
C VAL A 765 -19.03 11.05 2.82
N PRO A 766 -19.21 9.73 3.05
CA PRO A 766 -19.84 9.21 4.27
C PRO A 766 -19.11 9.58 5.57
N HIS A 767 -19.86 9.95 6.61
CA HIS A 767 -19.33 10.37 7.91
C HIS A 767 -19.22 9.22 8.94
N VAL A 768 -18.83 8.02 8.49
CA VAL A 768 -18.97 6.81 9.32
C VAL A 768 -17.97 6.78 10.47
N LEU A 769 -16.68 6.83 10.15
CA LEU A 769 -15.58 6.70 11.10
C LEU A 769 -15.45 7.94 11.99
N PRO A 770 -15.69 7.83 13.32
CA PRO A 770 -15.61 8.96 14.25
C PRO A 770 -14.32 9.77 14.09
N GLU A 771 -13.18 9.08 14.00
CA GLU A 771 -11.84 9.67 13.97
C GLU A 771 -11.62 10.61 12.78
N THR A 772 -12.39 10.46 11.70
CA THR A 772 -12.20 11.18 10.44
C THR A 772 -13.36 12.11 10.10
N ARG A 773 -14.41 12.19 10.93
CA ARG A 773 -15.60 13.01 10.65
C ARG A 773 -15.28 14.49 10.42
N PHE A 774 -14.33 15.03 11.16
CA PHE A 774 -13.91 16.42 10.99
C PHE A 774 -13.35 16.70 9.58
N LEU A 775 -12.79 15.68 8.91
CA LEU A 775 -12.31 15.80 7.53
C LEU A 775 -13.44 15.60 6.53
N THR A 776 -14.30 14.59 6.73
CA THR A 776 -15.40 14.31 5.79
C THR A 776 -16.46 15.42 5.82
N VAL A 777 -16.78 16.00 6.99
CA VAL A 777 -17.67 17.18 7.12
C VAL A 777 -17.08 18.38 6.39
N ALA A 778 -15.82 18.73 6.68
CA ALA A 778 -15.14 19.84 6.01
C ALA A 778 -15.06 19.64 4.49
N PHE A 779 -14.75 18.42 4.03
CA PHE A 779 -14.72 18.09 2.60
C PHE A 779 -16.10 18.29 1.95
N ASN A 780 -17.17 17.78 2.55
CA ASN A 780 -18.53 17.91 2.03
C ASN A 780 -18.98 19.37 1.97
N MET A 781 -18.61 20.20 2.96
CA MET A 781 -18.88 21.64 2.90
C MET A 781 -18.19 22.32 1.71
N MET A 782 -16.95 21.92 1.39
CA MET A 782 -16.24 22.43 0.22
C MET A 782 -16.86 21.94 -1.10
N LEU A 783 -17.41 20.72 -1.14
CA LEU A 783 -18.19 20.25 -2.27
C LEU A 783 -19.48 21.05 -2.46
N VAL A 784 -20.21 21.34 -1.38
CA VAL A 784 -21.40 22.21 -1.41
C VAL A 784 -21.05 23.60 -1.93
N SER A 785 -19.94 24.17 -1.48
CA SER A 785 -19.42 25.45 -1.97
C SER A 785 -19.09 25.41 -3.48
N SER A 786 -18.76 24.23 -4.00
CA SER A 786 -18.46 23.98 -5.42
C SER A 786 -19.68 23.61 -6.26
N GLN A 787 -20.90 23.60 -5.69
CA GLN A 787 -22.11 23.15 -6.36
C GLN A 787 -22.40 23.94 -7.66
N LYS A 788 -22.12 25.26 -7.68
CA LYS A 788 -22.28 26.08 -8.90
C LYS A 788 -21.39 25.60 -10.05
N ALA A 789 -20.14 25.24 -9.75
CA ALA A 789 -19.21 24.71 -10.75
C ALA A 789 -19.68 23.35 -11.27
N MET A 790 -20.18 22.48 -10.38
CA MET A 790 -20.77 21.18 -10.77
C MET A 790 -22.00 21.37 -11.66
N ALA A 791 -22.91 22.28 -11.30
CA ALA A 791 -24.11 22.58 -12.08
C ALA A 791 -23.75 23.08 -13.50
N ALA A 792 -22.72 23.91 -13.64
CA ALA A 792 -22.21 24.34 -14.94
C ALA A 792 -21.71 23.18 -15.82
N MET A 793 -21.29 22.07 -15.20
CA MET A 793 -20.91 20.81 -15.86
C MET A 793 -22.08 19.82 -16.01
N LYS A 794 -23.32 20.23 -15.69
CA LYS A 794 -24.49 19.34 -15.60
C LYS A 794 -24.25 18.16 -14.65
N VAL A 795 -23.56 18.40 -13.54
CA VAL A 795 -23.32 17.44 -12.46
C VAL A 795 -24.07 17.93 -11.23
N GLN A 796 -24.74 17.00 -10.53
CA GLN A 796 -25.54 17.34 -9.36
C GLN A 796 -24.95 16.76 -8.09
N LEU A 797 -24.73 17.60 -7.08
CA LEU A 797 -24.40 17.15 -5.74
C LEU A 797 -25.68 16.72 -5.01
N LEU A 798 -25.71 15.50 -4.49
CA LEU A 798 -26.83 15.00 -3.70
C LEU A 798 -26.85 15.66 -2.33
N LYS A 799 -28.05 16.06 -1.88
CA LYS A 799 -28.27 16.67 -0.57
C LYS A 799 -28.89 15.63 0.35
N PHE A 800 -28.22 15.33 1.45
CA PHE A 800 -28.66 14.36 2.43
C PHE A 800 -29.19 15.09 3.65
N ASP A 801 -30.23 14.54 4.25
CA ASP A 801 -30.58 14.86 5.63
C ASP A 801 -29.45 14.39 6.57
N SER A 802 -29.48 14.85 7.82
CA SER A 802 -28.45 14.46 8.76
C SER A 802 -28.46 12.96 9.02
N VAL A 803 -27.27 12.35 8.97
CA VAL A 803 -27.04 10.93 9.30
C VAL A 803 -26.78 10.70 10.79
N PHE A 804 -26.80 11.76 11.60
CA PHE A 804 -26.52 11.71 13.03
C PHE A 804 -27.81 11.79 13.86
N VAL A 805 -27.77 11.22 15.06
CA VAL A 805 -28.81 11.43 16.06
C VAL A 805 -28.84 12.93 16.40
N GLU A 806 -30.00 13.56 16.21
CA GLU A 806 -30.17 14.97 16.57
C GLU A 806 -29.97 15.16 18.07
N THR A 807 -28.86 15.80 18.44
CA THR A 807 -28.70 16.37 19.77
C THR A 807 -29.39 17.72 19.78
N ALA A 808 -30.41 17.88 20.64
CA ALA A 808 -31.16 19.12 20.78
C ALA A 808 -30.20 20.33 20.88
N GLY A 809 -30.25 21.23 19.90
CA GLY A 809 -29.47 22.48 19.90
C GLY A 809 -28.19 22.52 19.05
N VAL A 810 -27.92 21.54 18.17
CA VAL A 810 -26.80 21.63 17.19
C VAL A 810 -27.34 21.91 15.78
N PRO A 811 -27.55 23.19 15.40
CA PRO A 811 -28.14 23.53 14.10
C PRO A 811 -27.17 23.43 12.93
N ASP A 812 -25.85 23.44 13.18
CA ASP A 812 -24.86 23.49 12.11
C ASP A 812 -23.54 22.77 12.47
N TYR A 813 -23.30 21.63 11.83
CA TYR A 813 -22.06 20.85 11.99
C TYR A 813 -20.81 21.61 11.57
N SER A 814 -20.93 22.64 10.74
CA SER A 814 -19.81 23.47 10.33
C SER A 814 -19.17 24.24 11.49
N THR A 815 -19.92 24.45 12.57
CA THR A 815 -19.48 25.22 13.74
C THR A 815 -18.82 24.36 14.82
N LEU A 816 -18.92 23.02 14.69
CA LEU A 816 -18.36 22.08 15.66
C LEU A 816 -16.85 21.90 15.47
N ASP A 817 -16.14 21.79 16.58
CA ASP A 817 -14.73 21.39 16.56
C ASP A 817 -14.55 19.88 16.33
N ALA A 818 -13.32 19.45 16.09
CA ALA A 818 -13.02 18.04 15.82
C ALA A 818 -13.43 17.09 16.97
N PRO A 819 -13.18 17.41 18.26
CA PRO A 819 -13.67 16.61 19.38
C PRO A 819 -15.21 16.48 19.43
N ALA A 820 -15.96 17.55 19.14
CA ALA A 820 -17.42 17.49 19.10
C ALA A 820 -17.92 16.62 17.94
N LEU A 821 -17.33 16.74 16.75
CA LEU A 821 -17.67 15.92 15.59
C LEU A 821 -17.38 14.42 15.82
N GLN A 822 -16.29 14.09 16.52
CA GLN A 822 -15.96 12.71 16.90
C GLN A 822 -17.02 12.08 17.81
N LYS A 823 -17.66 12.87 18.66
CA LYS A 823 -18.69 12.39 19.62
C LYS A 823 -20.08 12.22 19.01
N LEU A 824 -20.30 12.67 17.77
CA LEU A 824 -21.59 12.46 17.11
C LEU A 824 -21.87 10.96 17.01
N GLU A 825 -23.14 10.59 17.09
CA GLU A 825 -23.54 9.20 16.92
C GLU A 825 -24.33 9.07 15.63
N LEU A 826 -23.98 8.08 14.80
CA LEU A 826 -24.82 7.73 13.66
C LEU A 826 -26.19 7.29 14.16
N LEU A 827 -27.23 7.63 13.39
CA LEU A 827 -28.56 7.08 13.58
C LEU A 827 -28.47 5.56 13.72
N PRO A 828 -29.13 4.92 14.72
CA PRO A 828 -28.95 3.51 15.01
C PRO A 828 -29.11 2.58 13.80
N GLY A 829 -30.10 2.86 12.94
CA GLY A 829 -30.35 2.08 11.72
C GLY A 829 -29.29 2.22 10.63
N LEU A 830 -28.38 3.20 10.74
CA LEU A 830 -27.30 3.45 9.78
C LEU A 830 -25.96 2.80 10.20
N ARG A 831 -25.86 2.23 11.41
CA ARG A 831 -24.64 1.57 11.89
C ARG A 831 -24.48 0.20 11.21
N LEU A 832 -23.25 -0.15 10.81
CA LEU A 832 -22.91 -1.47 10.25
C LEU A 832 -21.66 -2.05 10.95
N ASP A 833 -20.48 -1.87 10.34
CA ASP A 833 -19.22 -2.50 10.75
C ASP A 833 -18.19 -1.49 11.31
N GLY A 834 -18.65 -0.25 11.56
CA GLY A 834 -17.82 0.87 12.00
C GLY A 834 -17.09 1.62 10.88
N THR A 835 -17.03 1.08 9.66
CA THR A 835 -16.42 1.74 8.49
C THR A 835 -17.45 2.11 7.44
N HIS A 836 -18.51 1.33 7.26
CA HIS A 836 -19.56 1.52 6.28
C HIS A 836 -20.91 1.86 6.94
N MET A 837 -21.82 2.46 6.17
CA MET A 837 -23.21 2.65 6.59
C MET A 837 -24.02 1.38 6.31
N SER A 838 -25.05 1.12 7.11
CA SER A 838 -26.02 0.05 6.85
C SER A 838 -26.80 0.32 5.55
N PRO A 839 -27.17 -0.71 4.77
CA PRO A 839 -28.02 -0.57 3.58
C PRO A 839 -29.33 0.20 3.79
N ALA A 840 -29.83 0.30 5.02
CA ALA A 840 -31.00 1.11 5.38
C ALA A 840 -30.84 2.60 4.99
N TYR A 841 -29.60 3.09 4.85
CA TYR A 841 -29.33 4.45 4.36
C TYR A 841 -29.84 4.70 2.93
N VAL A 842 -29.98 3.63 2.12
CA VAL A 842 -30.47 3.77 0.75
C VAL A 842 -31.91 4.26 0.74
N ALA A 843 -32.78 3.62 1.52
CA ALA A 843 -34.19 4.00 1.60
C ALA A 843 -34.39 5.34 2.34
N SER A 844 -33.60 5.58 3.39
CA SER A 844 -33.80 6.75 4.26
C SER A 844 -33.13 8.04 3.77
N HIS A 845 -32.04 7.97 2.99
CA HIS A 845 -31.26 9.15 2.61
C HIS A 845 -30.98 9.19 1.10
N LEU A 846 -30.35 8.16 0.53
CA LEU A 846 -29.91 8.18 -0.88
C LEU A 846 -31.10 8.25 -1.85
N GLY A 847 -32.13 7.44 -1.64
CA GLY A 847 -33.34 7.41 -2.46
C GLY A 847 -34.04 8.77 -2.51
N PRO A 848 -34.40 9.37 -1.36
CA PRO A 848 -34.96 10.72 -1.30
C PRO A 848 -34.06 11.77 -1.97
N ALA A 849 -32.76 11.76 -1.70
CA ALA A 849 -31.81 12.71 -2.30
C ALA A 849 -31.76 12.57 -3.83
N LEU A 850 -31.76 11.34 -4.34
CA LEU A 850 -31.83 11.07 -5.78
C LEU A 850 -33.17 11.52 -6.36
N ALA A 851 -34.30 11.22 -5.74
CA ALA A 851 -35.62 11.61 -6.22
C ALA A 851 -35.75 13.12 -6.40
N ILE A 852 -35.14 13.92 -5.51
CA ILE A 852 -35.10 15.39 -5.60
C ILE A 852 -34.20 15.85 -6.77
N ALA A 853 -33.03 15.23 -6.95
CA ALA A 853 -32.07 15.59 -7.99
C ALA A 853 -32.46 15.07 -9.40
N TRP A 854 -33.30 14.02 -9.46
CA TRP A 854 -33.62 13.30 -10.68
C TRP A 854 -34.24 14.16 -11.79
N PRO A 855 -35.25 15.01 -11.53
CA PRO A 855 -35.91 15.81 -12.57
C PRO A 855 -34.98 16.79 -13.28
N LEU A 856 -33.90 17.21 -12.61
CA LEU A 856 -32.92 18.17 -13.13
C LEU A 856 -31.84 17.51 -14.01
N GLY A 857 -31.71 16.18 -13.97
CA GLY A 857 -30.58 15.45 -14.54
C GLY A 857 -30.89 14.71 -15.85
N ALA A 858 -32.14 14.35 -16.08
CA ALA A 858 -32.57 13.60 -17.27
C ALA A 858 -32.96 14.57 -18.39
N HIS A 859 -32.00 14.97 -19.24
CA HIS A 859 -32.24 15.77 -20.45
C HIS A 859 -31.78 15.05 -21.71
#